data_AF-A0AAI8Z7I7-F1
#
_entry.id   AF-A0AAI8Z7I7-F1
#
_cell.length_a   1.000
_cell.length_b   1.000
_cell.length_c   1.000
_cell.angle_alpha   90.00
_cell.angle_beta   90.00
_cell.angle_gamma   90.00
#
_symmetry.space_group_name_H-M   'P 1'
#
loop_
_entity.id
_entity.type
_entity.pdbx_description
1 polymer ?
#
loop_
_entity_poly.entity_id
_entity_poly.type
_entity_poly.pdbx_seq_one_letter_code
_entity_poly.pdbx_strand_id
1 'polypeptide(L)'
;MAEALCACTTFGWNANDQVEADIDYGTFENPSAYVRPRFRYWIPDASVDLDVVAQDFAKAKVIGMGGLELLGYYLYGDFPSVVTEAGPVPVDWTKYGWGTEAWRSLTSVALRATKSLGMIMDFALGPNQGAGVPADPDDEGIMWDLWPWNVSVPIGGSFDDVLPGWGSGEFVAASTALVLNTTVANYSAAPAWLGPVYYDGTRNTLSASSLEDVTDMITSDGRLNLTLPRAEGLEYQIFAFYQNHSSYLEQASPLNLSTTVPQSPVESFVQNGSRVVDHFSAAGAKVVTDFWDKYLLDDETRQLFKDVGNYAWEDSMEIGAGTLLWWTPQLLKTFESNRGYSLRKYLPVVYSYNTEANGPLASPDRYYTDESDLGQSHVNDYWQTLTELNKIYLATLRNWSHDSLQSQFSAQVGYNLPMDMLANIPTVNAPECESLGFNHVIDAYRQFTGPANLAGKRIISSELGAQRREVYEQTMPELIWDVKRSIAGSVNNFIYHGYPYTGSYPNTSWPGYTTFSYSFSNMHGPRQPTWEYYDDYMNWTARIQYFAQSGIPKIDLAFWLKRDQFFSVDSVYLPNDLQDAGYSYEYLSPDNFGLPEAVVQDGIFAPNRQAFKALVLRANDTLTVSGVQYVVDYANAGLPIIFSGGIPQNLTGYNVSSGTEYVRSALASIAGLDNVHVVPYDNLATSLQALGITPRTRTSSARTFYTYWREAGDMTYVFVYNDAWDSELGEGAGTGSITFETTGAPYEYDAWTGEVKPLLAYQQSASTTTISLSLAGNQTTIIEFNHSEKASPRAISFPEEIYSAIRSGSSQVVLKAGNATQPVLLPNGTAVTLPIPAAPTPLTSWTLTVESWSPPSDLEADQTTPALSNSTYHLTALQPWNTISDSLRNVSGRGFYSTTFPWPSTNSTSSSGAMLEFGAISNTIRAWVNGHRLPPLDPTDAKADIGEFLVEGGENTVDVVVATTLSNVLRTIWMEVKSSGTLWLGPEPKEQGYGLVGNVTVVPYCRTVVNL
;
A
#
# COMPACT_ATOMS: atom_id res chain seq x y z
N MET A 1 -9.18 -63.51 -0.70
CA MET A 1 -9.03 -62.84 0.61
C MET A 1 -7.71 -62.11 0.53
N ALA A 2 -7.58 -60.86 0.08
CA ALA A 2 -8.30 -59.61 0.37
C ALA A 2 -8.07 -59.12 1.82
N GLU A 3 -7.05 -58.25 1.98
CA GLU A 3 -6.86 -57.23 3.02
C GLU A 3 -6.05 -56.12 2.31
N ALA A 4 -6.63 -55.00 1.87
CA ALA A 4 -7.02 -53.82 2.65
C ALA A 4 -5.81 -53.11 3.29
N LEU A 5 -5.15 -52.24 2.51
CA LEU A 5 -4.24 -51.20 3.01
C LEU A 5 -5.00 -49.86 2.97
N CYS A 6 -5.32 -49.33 4.15
CA CYS A 6 -5.71 -47.94 4.34
C CYS A 6 -4.54 -47.03 3.93
N ALA A 7 -4.72 -46.28 2.85
CA ALA A 7 -3.95 -45.08 2.62
C ALA A 7 -4.51 -43.99 3.54
N CYS A 8 -3.76 -43.62 4.58
CA CYS A 8 -3.94 -42.32 5.22
C CYS A 8 -3.60 -41.25 4.18
N THR A 9 -4.62 -40.58 3.67
CA THR A 9 -4.46 -39.27 3.05
C THR A 9 -4.00 -38.31 4.14
N THR A 10 -2.70 -38.01 4.16
CA THR A 10 -2.19 -36.80 4.79
C THR A 10 -2.83 -35.63 4.06
N PHE A 11 -3.84 -35.01 4.68
CA PHE A 11 -4.30 -33.69 4.28
C PHE A 11 -3.12 -32.73 4.45
N GLY A 12 -2.43 -32.42 3.35
CA GLY A 12 -1.56 -31.26 3.31
C GLY A 12 -2.42 -30.04 3.55
N TRP A 13 -2.15 -29.32 4.64
CA TRP A 13 -2.75 -28.02 4.88
C TRP A 13 -2.34 -27.12 3.71
N ASN A 14 -3.29 -26.71 2.87
CA ASN A 14 -3.02 -25.80 1.77
C ASN A 14 -3.02 -24.40 2.36
N ALA A 15 -1.87 -23.74 2.36
CA ALA A 15 -1.77 -22.32 2.64
C ALA A 15 -2.73 -21.59 1.71
N ASN A 16 -3.87 -21.15 2.23
CA ASN A 16 -4.97 -20.67 1.41
C ASN A 16 -4.75 -19.21 0.99
N ASP A 17 -3.61 -18.96 0.34
CA ASP A 17 -3.14 -17.66 -0.12
C ASP A 17 -3.57 -17.35 -1.55
N GLN A 18 -4.32 -18.26 -2.18
CA GLN A 18 -4.83 -18.13 -3.53
C GLN A 18 -6.24 -17.56 -3.55
N VAL A 19 -6.60 -16.85 -4.62
CA VAL A 19 -7.99 -16.46 -4.92
C VAL A 19 -8.94 -17.67 -4.81
N GLU A 20 -10.20 -17.41 -4.45
CA GLU A 20 -11.22 -18.44 -4.22
C GLU A 20 -10.91 -19.39 -3.05
N ALA A 21 -10.08 -18.93 -2.12
CA ALA A 21 -9.78 -19.59 -0.87
C ALA A 21 -11.04 -19.97 -0.07
N ASP A 22 -11.10 -21.22 0.38
CA ASP A 22 -11.98 -21.68 1.47
C ASP A 22 -11.63 -21.02 2.82
N ILE A 23 -12.13 -19.80 3.04
CA ILE A 23 -12.09 -19.07 4.31
C ILE A 23 -13.48 -18.53 4.65
N ASP A 24 -13.72 -18.22 5.91
CA ASP A 24 -14.93 -17.52 6.31
C ASP A 24 -14.82 -16.04 5.91
N TYR A 25 -15.48 -15.65 4.82
CA TYR A 25 -15.59 -14.24 4.40
C TYR A 25 -16.63 -13.45 5.22
N GLY A 26 -17.51 -14.13 5.95
CA GLY A 26 -18.72 -13.54 6.51
C GLY A 26 -19.75 -13.23 5.43
N THR A 27 -20.45 -12.12 5.57
CA THR A 27 -21.39 -11.61 4.55
C THR A 27 -21.00 -10.21 4.12
N PHE A 28 -21.54 -9.72 3.01
CA PHE A 28 -21.35 -8.32 2.63
C PHE A 28 -21.82 -7.35 3.71
N GLU A 29 -22.95 -7.62 4.38
CA GLU A 29 -23.45 -6.77 5.46
C GLU A 29 -22.51 -6.77 6.68
N ASN A 30 -21.98 -7.95 7.03
CA ASN A 30 -21.10 -8.17 8.17
C ASN A 30 -19.89 -9.06 7.80
N PRO A 31 -18.84 -8.46 7.20
CA PRO A 31 -17.63 -9.20 6.85
C PRO A 31 -16.95 -9.79 8.09
N SER A 32 -16.28 -10.93 7.93
CA SER A 32 -15.59 -11.60 9.03
C SER A 32 -14.29 -10.88 9.45
N ALA A 33 -13.63 -11.38 10.51
CA ALA A 33 -12.33 -10.88 10.93
C ALA A 33 -11.24 -11.02 9.85
N TYR A 34 -11.33 -12.03 8.97
CA TYR A 34 -10.38 -12.27 7.88
C TYR A 34 -10.47 -11.23 6.75
N VAL A 35 -11.59 -10.51 6.67
CA VAL A 35 -11.90 -9.55 5.60
C VAL A 35 -11.89 -8.11 6.11
N ARG A 36 -11.93 -7.88 7.43
CA ARG A 36 -11.92 -6.53 8.01
C ARG A 36 -10.51 -5.92 7.99
N PRO A 37 -10.40 -4.57 7.94
CA PRO A 37 -9.12 -3.90 8.03
C PRO A 37 -8.48 -4.11 9.42
N ARG A 38 -7.18 -3.83 9.50
CA ARG A 38 -6.37 -3.93 10.72
C ARG A 38 -5.61 -2.62 10.94
N PHE A 39 -5.17 -2.37 12.18
CA PHE A 39 -4.17 -1.31 12.44
C PHE A 39 -2.81 -1.94 12.63
N ARG A 40 -1.77 -1.23 12.19
CA ARG A 40 -0.41 -1.45 12.71
C ARG A 40 -0.35 -0.96 14.15
N TYR A 41 -0.15 -1.88 15.10
CA TYR A 41 -0.21 -1.61 16.53
C TYR A 41 1.19 -1.40 17.10
N TRP A 42 1.55 -0.14 17.32
CA TRP A 42 2.88 0.24 17.80
C TRP A 42 2.97 0.16 19.32
N ILE A 43 3.75 -0.80 19.79
CA ILE A 43 4.18 -0.92 21.18
C ILE A 43 5.54 -0.23 21.34
N PRO A 44 5.71 0.75 22.24
CA PRO A 44 7.02 1.40 22.44
C PRO A 44 8.12 0.38 22.80
N ASP A 45 7.84 -0.48 23.78
CA ASP A 45 8.67 -1.63 24.17
C ASP A 45 7.88 -2.56 25.10
N ALA A 46 8.49 -3.66 25.56
CA ALA A 46 7.84 -4.67 26.40
C ALA A 46 7.57 -4.23 27.85
N SER A 47 7.86 -2.99 28.26
CA SER A 47 7.61 -2.50 29.62
C SER A 47 6.17 -2.02 29.86
N VAL A 48 5.36 -1.96 28.79
CA VAL A 48 3.97 -1.51 28.84
C VAL A 48 3.07 -2.40 29.71
N ASP A 49 1.95 -1.83 30.16
CA ASP A 49 0.95 -2.57 30.92
C ASP A 49 0.20 -3.54 30.01
N LEU A 50 0.33 -4.83 30.29
CA LEU A 50 -0.27 -5.91 29.49
C LEU A 50 -1.81 -5.90 29.56
N ASP A 51 -2.42 -5.39 30.63
CA ASP A 51 -3.88 -5.26 30.69
C ASP A 51 -4.37 -4.19 29.71
N VAL A 52 -3.60 -3.12 29.52
CA VAL A 52 -3.90 -2.08 28.53
C VAL A 52 -3.71 -2.63 27.12
N VAL A 53 -2.68 -3.45 26.88
CA VAL A 53 -2.53 -4.16 25.60
C VAL A 53 -3.79 -4.97 25.27
N ALA A 54 -4.29 -5.80 26.20
CA ALA A 54 -5.52 -6.55 25.98
C ALA A 54 -6.75 -5.65 25.74
N GLN A 55 -6.83 -4.50 26.43
CA GLN A 55 -7.90 -3.52 26.24
C GLN A 55 -7.83 -2.82 24.87
N ASP A 56 -6.65 -2.60 24.32
CA ASP A 56 -6.47 -1.99 22.99
C ASP A 56 -7.08 -2.87 21.90
N PHE A 57 -6.87 -4.18 21.95
CA PHE A 57 -7.56 -5.14 21.07
C PHE A 57 -9.08 -5.06 21.22
N ALA A 58 -9.58 -4.98 22.46
CA ALA A 58 -11.02 -4.87 22.70
C ALA A 58 -11.62 -3.56 22.14
N LYS A 59 -10.90 -2.44 22.29
CA LYS A 59 -11.31 -1.14 21.73
C LYS A 59 -11.31 -1.16 20.20
N ALA A 60 -10.31 -1.75 19.58
CA ALA A 60 -10.25 -1.93 18.12
C ALA A 60 -11.40 -2.81 17.61
N LYS A 61 -11.75 -3.88 18.33
CA LYS A 61 -12.90 -4.73 17.97
C LYS A 61 -14.22 -3.96 17.92
N VAL A 62 -14.47 -3.09 18.91
CA VAL A 62 -15.71 -2.31 19.03
C VAL A 62 -15.96 -1.44 17.82
N ILE A 63 -14.92 -0.86 17.23
CA ILE A 63 -15.03 0.00 16.04
C ILE A 63 -14.97 -0.78 14.72
N GLY A 64 -15.03 -2.11 14.74
CA GLY A 64 -15.15 -2.94 13.54
C GLY A 64 -13.83 -3.44 12.94
N MET A 65 -12.70 -3.36 13.65
CA MET A 65 -11.43 -3.93 13.17
C MET A 65 -11.45 -5.46 13.23
N GLY A 66 -10.79 -6.11 12.27
CA GLY A 66 -10.65 -7.57 12.21
C GLY A 66 -9.55 -8.12 13.12
N GLY A 67 -8.56 -7.27 13.41
CA GLY A 67 -7.30 -7.66 14.01
C GLY A 67 -6.40 -6.45 14.27
N LEU A 68 -5.22 -6.72 14.82
CA LEU A 68 -4.11 -5.79 14.91
C LEU A 68 -2.84 -6.47 14.39
N GLU A 69 -1.93 -5.69 13.82
CA GLU A 69 -0.59 -6.12 13.47
C GLU A 69 0.37 -5.71 14.60
N LEU A 70 0.84 -6.68 15.40
CA LEU A 70 1.67 -6.42 16.57
C LEU A 70 3.10 -6.04 16.15
N LEU A 71 3.54 -4.83 16.49
CA LEU A 71 4.86 -4.30 16.12
C LEU A 71 5.53 -3.64 17.33
N GLY A 72 6.75 -4.06 17.64
CA GLY A 72 7.60 -3.43 18.67
C GLY A 72 8.39 -2.26 18.08
N TYR A 73 8.02 -1.03 18.43
CA TYR A 73 8.48 0.19 17.77
C TYR A 73 9.85 0.70 18.24
N TYR A 74 10.32 0.41 19.45
CA TYR A 74 11.71 0.63 19.92
C TYR A 74 12.44 1.87 19.34
N LEU A 75 11.79 3.04 19.39
CA LEU A 75 12.27 4.34 18.89
C LEU A 75 12.63 4.39 17.39
N TYR A 76 12.19 3.40 16.61
CA TYR A 76 12.51 3.19 15.20
C TYR A 76 14.02 2.95 14.95
N GLY A 77 14.69 2.30 15.91
CA GLY A 77 16.03 1.74 15.75
C GLY A 77 17.20 2.71 15.94
N ASP A 78 18.42 2.22 15.68
CA ASP A 78 19.70 2.97 15.84
C ASP A 78 20.05 3.85 14.63
N PHE A 79 19.06 4.16 13.79
CA PHE A 79 19.29 4.94 12.58
C PHE A 79 19.47 6.43 12.93
N PRO A 80 20.45 7.17 12.38
CA PRO A 80 20.49 8.63 12.46
C PRO A 80 19.58 9.23 11.38
N SER A 81 18.26 9.27 11.60
CA SER A 81 17.31 9.99 10.75
C SER A 81 16.69 11.09 11.57
N VAL A 82 16.14 12.07 10.88
CA VAL A 82 15.12 12.94 11.46
C VAL A 82 13.88 12.18 11.94
N VAL A 83 13.64 10.90 11.57
CA VAL A 83 12.48 10.12 12.04
C VAL A 83 12.78 9.23 13.25
N THR A 84 14.06 8.95 13.58
CA THR A 84 14.39 8.26 14.82
C THR A 84 14.15 9.14 16.02
N GLU A 85 13.51 8.56 17.01
CA GLU A 85 13.29 9.22 18.29
C GLU A 85 14.63 9.26 19.03
N ALA A 86 15.39 10.34 18.84
CA ALA A 86 16.68 10.58 19.51
C ALA A 86 16.54 10.87 21.03
N GLY A 87 15.35 10.66 21.59
CA GLY A 87 15.06 10.78 23.00
C GLY A 87 15.81 9.73 23.82
N PRO A 88 16.18 10.05 25.07
CA PRO A 88 16.80 9.08 25.96
C PRO A 88 15.81 7.96 26.31
N VAL A 89 16.22 6.70 26.11
CA VAL A 89 15.41 5.52 26.43
C VAL A 89 15.04 5.53 27.92
N PRO A 90 13.74 5.47 28.26
CA PRO A 90 13.31 5.70 29.62
C PRO A 90 13.14 4.44 30.46
N VAL A 91 13.50 3.27 29.92
CA VAL A 91 13.42 1.97 30.58
C VAL A 91 14.67 1.12 30.34
N ASP A 92 14.76 -0.03 31.00
CA ASP A 92 15.89 -0.97 30.89
C ASP A 92 15.68 -1.96 29.74
N TRP A 93 16.24 -1.68 28.56
CA TRP A 93 16.12 -2.52 27.37
C TRP A 93 16.89 -3.84 27.46
N THR A 94 17.80 -4.01 28.42
CA THR A 94 18.33 -5.33 28.77
C THR A 94 17.23 -6.29 29.28
N LYS A 95 16.12 -5.74 29.81
CA LYS A 95 14.96 -6.50 30.31
C LYS A 95 13.73 -6.43 29.41
N TYR A 96 13.49 -5.28 28.79
CA TYR A 96 12.31 -5.00 27.99
C TYR A 96 12.58 -4.86 26.48
N GLY A 97 13.82 -5.15 26.05
CA GLY A 97 14.21 -5.20 24.64
C GLY A 97 13.44 -6.25 23.86
N TRP A 98 13.50 -6.17 22.53
CA TRP A 98 12.79 -7.11 21.68
C TRP A 98 13.44 -8.50 21.84
N GLY A 99 12.65 -9.57 21.76
CA GLY A 99 13.19 -10.93 21.91
C GLY A 99 13.40 -11.41 23.36
N THR A 100 13.24 -10.52 24.35
CA THR A 100 13.34 -10.87 25.77
C THR A 100 12.12 -11.64 26.29
N GLU A 101 12.20 -12.18 27.50
CA GLU A 101 11.06 -12.85 28.18
C GLU A 101 9.86 -11.90 28.36
N ALA A 102 10.10 -10.60 28.56
CA ALA A 102 9.04 -9.60 28.64
C ALA A 102 8.29 -9.48 27.30
N TRP A 103 9.01 -9.46 26.17
CA TRP A 103 8.40 -9.42 24.84
C TRP A 103 7.59 -10.70 24.53
N ARG A 104 8.10 -11.88 24.91
CA ARG A 104 7.33 -13.14 24.80
C ARG A 104 6.05 -13.11 25.63
N SER A 105 6.10 -12.54 26.84
CA SER A 105 4.92 -12.39 27.70
C SER A 105 3.88 -11.46 27.07
N LEU A 106 4.32 -10.33 26.51
CA LEU A 106 3.47 -9.40 25.78
C LEU A 106 2.80 -10.08 24.58
N THR A 107 3.58 -10.77 23.75
CA THR A 107 3.08 -11.52 22.58
C THR A 107 2.02 -12.54 22.99
N SER A 108 2.24 -13.24 24.10
CA SER A 108 1.27 -14.21 24.64
C SER A 108 -0.04 -13.54 25.06
N VAL A 109 0.00 -12.35 25.67
CA VAL A 109 -1.19 -11.59 26.03
C VAL A 109 -1.95 -11.10 24.80
N ALA A 110 -1.25 -10.57 23.80
CA ALA A 110 -1.85 -10.12 22.53
C ALA A 110 -2.57 -11.27 21.81
N LEU A 111 -1.94 -12.45 21.73
CA LEU A 111 -2.53 -13.65 21.15
C LEU A 111 -3.79 -14.12 21.90
N ARG A 112 -3.74 -14.17 23.25
CA ARG A 112 -4.91 -14.56 24.06
C ARG A 112 -6.05 -13.56 23.93
N ALA A 113 -5.75 -12.26 23.92
CA ALA A 113 -6.73 -11.20 23.69
C ALA A 113 -7.41 -11.37 22.32
N THR A 114 -6.61 -11.50 21.26
CA THR A 114 -7.07 -11.78 19.89
C THR A 114 -8.04 -12.95 19.84
N LYS A 115 -7.65 -14.10 20.41
CA LYS A 115 -8.47 -15.32 20.46
C LYS A 115 -9.78 -15.12 21.19
N SER A 116 -9.75 -14.47 22.35
CA SER A 116 -10.95 -14.22 23.16
C SER A 116 -11.96 -13.29 22.47
N LEU A 117 -11.49 -12.42 21.56
CA LEU A 117 -12.29 -11.43 20.85
C LEU A 117 -12.77 -11.91 19.47
N GLY A 118 -12.38 -13.12 19.06
CA GLY A 118 -12.66 -13.63 17.71
C GLY A 118 -12.06 -12.71 16.64
N MET A 119 -10.82 -12.31 16.85
CA MET A 119 -10.00 -11.52 15.92
C MET A 119 -8.90 -12.40 15.33
N ILE A 120 -8.15 -11.84 14.40
CA ILE A 120 -6.89 -12.39 13.88
C ILE A 120 -5.74 -11.44 14.17
N MET A 121 -4.51 -11.94 14.14
CA MET A 121 -3.32 -11.14 14.44
C MET A 121 -2.26 -11.31 13.36
N ASP A 122 -1.82 -10.18 12.81
CA ASP A 122 -0.57 -10.09 12.04
C ASP A 122 0.55 -9.72 13.02
N PHE A 123 1.81 -10.04 12.73
CA PHE A 123 2.91 -9.79 13.66
C PHE A 123 4.24 -9.59 12.95
N ALA A 124 4.99 -8.58 13.40
CA ALA A 124 6.32 -8.31 12.90
C ALA A 124 7.31 -9.40 13.31
N LEU A 125 8.15 -9.85 12.37
CA LEU A 125 9.20 -10.85 12.59
C LEU A 125 10.36 -10.32 13.44
N GLY A 126 10.52 -9.00 13.54
CA GLY A 126 11.55 -8.30 14.31
C GLY A 126 10.98 -7.03 14.95
N PRO A 127 11.79 -6.23 15.68
CA PRO A 127 11.41 -4.88 16.05
C PRO A 127 11.35 -3.97 14.80
N ASN A 128 10.72 -2.80 14.90
CA ASN A 128 10.72 -1.77 13.85
C ASN A 128 10.23 -2.31 12.50
N GLN A 129 11.11 -2.39 11.49
CA GLN A 129 10.82 -2.86 10.14
C GLN A 129 10.73 -4.39 10.05
N GLY A 130 11.15 -5.13 11.07
CA GLY A 130 11.15 -6.60 11.07
C GLY A 130 12.30 -7.26 10.30
N ALA A 131 13.31 -6.48 9.91
CA ALA A 131 14.48 -6.87 9.11
C ALA A 131 15.58 -7.59 9.93
N GLY A 132 15.37 -7.82 11.22
CA GLY A 132 16.40 -8.31 12.11
C GLY A 132 15.88 -8.88 13.43
N VAL A 133 16.78 -9.57 14.13
CA VAL A 133 16.53 -10.17 15.45
C VAL A 133 17.80 -10.11 16.30
N PRO A 134 17.73 -10.31 17.63
CA PRO A 134 18.91 -10.48 18.44
C PRO A 134 19.70 -11.70 17.96
N ALA A 135 20.95 -11.46 17.55
CA ALA A 135 21.78 -12.48 16.94
C ALA A 135 23.26 -12.31 17.33
N ASP A 136 23.99 -13.42 17.25
CA ASP A 136 25.44 -13.42 17.46
C ASP A 136 26.12 -12.55 16.38
N PRO A 137 27.01 -11.62 16.74
CA PRO A 137 27.70 -10.77 15.76
C PRO A 137 28.51 -11.53 14.71
N ASP A 138 28.90 -12.78 15.00
CA ASP A 138 29.70 -13.62 14.11
C ASP A 138 28.86 -14.63 13.30
N ASP A 139 27.53 -14.60 13.40
CA ASP A 139 26.64 -15.50 12.65
C ASP A 139 26.66 -15.19 11.15
N GLU A 140 26.83 -16.22 10.31
CA GLU A 140 26.95 -16.08 8.86
C GLU A 140 25.71 -15.48 8.18
N GLY A 141 24.54 -15.54 8.85
CA GLY A 141 23.28 -14.97 8.36
C GLY A 141 23.09 -13.50 8.72
N ILE A 142 24.02 -12.86 9.43
CA ILE A 142 23.99 -11.40 9.61
C ILE A 142 24.32 -10.71 8.29
N MET A 143 23.75 -9.52 8.08
CA MET A 143 23.98 -8.73 6.87
C MET A 143 25.47 -8.55 6.58
N TRP A 144 25.86 -8.66 5.30
CA TRP A 144 27.23 -8.46 4.82
C TRP A 144 27.38 -7.15 4.05
N ASP A 145 28.59 -6.58 4.10
CA ASP A 145 28.99 -5.43 3.29
C ASP A 145 30.29 -5.74 2.51
N LEU A 146 30.47 -5.12 1.34
CA LEU A 146 31.68 -5.24 0.54
C LEU A 146 32.46 -3.93 0.52
N TRP A 147 33.67 -3.96 1.07
CA TRP A 147 34.55 -2.82 1.26
C TRP A 147 35.58 -2.70 0.14
N PRO A 148 35.57 -1.61 -0.64
CA PRO A 148 36.54 -1.36 -1.68
C PRO A 148 37.79 -0.63 -1.15
N TRP A 149 38.94 -0.98 -1.72
CA TRP A 149 40.22 -0.30 -1.57
C TRP A 149 40.91 -0.18 -2.91
N ASN A 150 41.76 0.84 -3.09
CA ASN A 150 42.51 1.02 -4.33
C ASN A 150 43.87 1.69 -4.12
N VAL A 151 44.75 1.53 -5.10
CA VAL A 151 46.06 2.19 -5.17
C VAL A 151 46.45 2.49 -6.62
N SER A 152 46.98 3.69 -6.85
CA SER A 152 47.51 4.12 -8.16
C SER A 152 48.91 3.58 -8.44
N VAL A 153 49.14 3.12 -9.67
CA VAL A 153 50.43 2.69 -10.18
C VAL A 153 50.73 3.44 -11.50
N PRO A 154 51.90 4.09 -11.64
CA PRO A 154 52.26 4.79 -12.88
C PRO A 154 52.29 3.88 -14.11
N ILE A 155 52.04 4.46 -15.29
CA ILE A 155 52.10 3.74 -16.57
C ILE A 155 53.46 3.06 -16.77
N GLY A 156 53.45 1.76 -17.06
CA GLY A 156 54.66 0.95 -17.22
C GLY A 156 55.41 0.65 -15.91
N GLY A 157 54.81 0.95 -14.75
CA GLY A 157 55.33 0.63 -13.43
C GLY A 157 55.02 -0.81 -13.00
N SER A 158 55.44 -1.14 -11.77
CA SER A 158 55.16 -2.43 -11.13
C SER A 158 54.65 -2.23 -9.71
N PHE A 159 53.82 -3.15 -9.24
CA PHE A 159 53.37 -3.25 -7.87
C PHE A 159 53.92 -4.54 -7.26
N ASP A 160 54.64 -4.44 -6.15
CA ASP A 160 55.13 -5.57 -5.34
C ASP A 160 54.92 -5.21 -3.87
N ASP A 161 53.67 -5.28 -3.42
CA ASP A 161 53.33 -5.03 -2.03
C ASP A 161 52.09 -5.80 -1.57
N VAL A 162 51.76 -5.69 -0.29
CA VAL A 162 50.47 -6.10 0.27
C VAL A 162 49.38 -5.21 -0.31
N LEU A 163 48.25 -5.79 -0.70
CA LEU A 163 47.09 -5.05 -1.19
C LEU A 163 46.59 -4.02 -0.15
N PRO A 164 46.10 -2.86 -0.59
CA PRO A 164 45.47 -1.91 0.32
C PRO A 164 44.26 -2.57 1.00
N GLY A 165 44.03 -2.23 2.28
CA GLY A 165 42.94 -2.78 3.08
C GLY A 165 43.16 -4.19 3.63
N TRP A 166 44.29 -4.85 3.35
CA TRP A 166 44.50 -6.22 3.81
C TRP A 166 44.33 -6.38 5.32
N GLY A 167 43.45 -7.29 5.72
CA GLY A 167 43.08 -7.52 7.13
C GLY A 167 41.88 -6.70 7.62
N SER A 168 41.25 -5.87 6.79
CA SER A 168 39.99 -5.17 7.14
C SER A 168 38.75 -6.06 7.07
N GLY A 169 38.88 -7.26 6.49
CA GLY A 169 37.80 -8.24 6.29
C GLY A 169 38.32 -9.46 5.52
N GLU A 170 37.42 -10.33 5.10
CA GLU A 170 37.75 -11.48 4.25
C GLU A 170 37.99 -11.03 2.82
N PHE A 171 39.12 -11.41 2.22
CA PHE A 171 39.46 -11.05 0.84
C PHE A 171 38.52 -11.71 -0.17
N VAL A 172 37.92 -10.91 -1.07
CA VAL A 172 36.94 -11.36 -2.06
C VAL A 172 37.51 -11.35 -3.48
N ALA A 173 38.07 -10.21 -3.90
CA ALA A 173 38.53 -10.01 -5.27
C ALA A 173 39.58 -8.90 -5.37
N ALA A 174 40.43 -8.99 -6.40
CA ALA A 174 41.32 -7.92 -6.81
C ALA A 174 41.30 -7.76 -8.33
N SER A 175 41.33 -6.51 -8.81
CA SER A 175 41.33 -6.20 -10.24
C SER A 175 42.26 -5.04 -10.57
N THR A 176 42.66 -4.94 -11.83
CA THR A 176 43.44 -3.80 -12.33
C THR A 176 42.75 -3.12 -13.50
N ALA A 177 42.93 -1.81 -13.66
CA ALA A 177 42.36 -1.05 -14.76
C ALA A 177 43.21 0.17 -15.11
N LEU A 178 43.33 0.49 -16.40
CA LEU A 178 43.91 1.74 -16.89
C LEU A 178 42.87 2.87 -16.77
N VAL A 179 43.22 3.95 -16.08
CA VAL A 179 42.44 5.20 -16.06
C VAL A 179 42.78 6.02 -17.31
N LEU A 180 41.78 6.28 -18.16
CA LEU A 180 41.92 7.07 -19.38
C LEU A 180 41.78 8.57 -19.13
N ASN A 181 40.86 8.96 -18.25
CA ASN A 181 40.63 10.34 -17.87
C ASN A 181 40.04 10.44 -16.45
N THR A 182 40.21 11.61 -15.85
CA THR A 182 39.64 11.98 -14.56
C THR A 182 39.03 13.37 -14.67
N THR A 183 37.79 13.53 -14.21
CA THR A 183 37.12 14.83 -14.12
C THR A 183 36.56 15.04 -12.72
N VAL A 184 36.62 16.27 -12.21
CA VAL A 184 35.93 16.63 -10.97
C VAL A 184 34.42 16.46 -11.17
N ALA A 185 33.76 15.84 -10.19
CA ALA A 185 32.33 15.64 -10.18
C ALA A 185 31.78 16.00 -8.80
N ASN A 186 30.54 16.49 -8.77
CA ASN A 186 29.79 16.68 -7.55
C ASN A 186 28.73 15.59 -7.49
N TYR A 187 28.76 14.79 -6.44
CA TYR A 187 27.84 13.67 -6.25
C TYR A 187 26.91 13.97 -5.09
N SER A 188 25.76 13.30 -5.09
CA SER A 188 24.87 13.23 -3.94
C SER A 188 24.91 11.85 -3.31
N ALA A 189 24.82 11.78 -1.99
CA ALA A 189 24.43 10.60 -1.23
C ALA A 189 23.01 10.79 -0.68
N ALA A 190 22.30 9.67 -0.55
CA ALA A 190 20.99 9.56 0.10
C ALA A 190 21.18 9.50 1.65
N PRO A 191 20.11 9.63 2.47
CA PRO A 191 18.75 9.13 2.22
C PRO A 191 17.81 10.10 1.50
N ALA A 192 16.78 9.57 0.83
CA ALA A 192 15.79 10.33 0.06
C ALA A 192 14.96 11.33 0.91
N TRP A 193 14.82 11.07 2.22
CA TRP A 193 13.93 11.82 3.13
C TRP A 193 14.54 13.07 3.78
N LEU A 194 15.87 13.25 3.72
CA LEU A 194 16.57 14.45 4.21
C LEU A 194 16.95 15.43 3.08
N GLY A 195 16.72 15.03 1.83
CA GLY A 195 17.31 15.66 0.66
C GLY A 195 18.76 15.22 0.45
N PRO A 196 19.28 15.37 -0.78
CA PRO A 196 20.61 14.89 -1.16
C PRO A 196 21.73 15.62 -0.40
N VAL A 197 22.68 14.86 0.16
CA VAL A 197 23.95 15.40 0.70
C VAL A 197 24.96 15.45 -0.43
N TYR A 198 25.38 16.66 -0.82
CA TYR A 198 26.34 16.84 -1.91
C TYR A 198 27.79 16.81 -1.40
N TYR A 199 28.68 16.16 -2.15
CA TYR A 199 30.11 16.14 -1.90
C TYR A 199 30.90 16.17 -3.21
N ASP A 200 32.10 16.76 -3.15
CA ASP A 200 33.03 16.78 -4.27
C ASP A 200 33.81 15.47 -4.34
N GLY A 201 33.97 14.97 -5.56
CA GLY A 201 34.72 13.77 -5.86
C GLY A 201 35.26 13.77 -7.27
N THR A 202 35.70 12.60 -7.74
CA THR A 202 36.16 12.44 -9.12
C THR A 202 35.36 11.40 -9.87
N ARG A 203 35.24 11.60 -11.18
CA ARG A 203 34.77 10.62 -12.14
C ARG A 203 35.98 10.15 -12.93
N ASN A 204 36.29 8.87 -12.82
CA ASN A 204 37.38 8.20 -13.51
C ASN A 204 36.81 7.29 -14.60
N THR A 205 37.27 7.46 -15.83
CA THR A 205 36.93 6.56 -16.94
C THR A 205 38.02 5.51 -17.08
N LEU A 206 37.66 4.25 -16.85
CA LEU A 206 38.51 3.06 -16.99
C LEU A 206 38.43 2.53 -18.42
N SER A 207 39.55 2.05 -18.97
CA SER A 207 39.48 1.29 -20.23
C SER A 207 38.98 -0.13 -19.96
N ALA A 208 37.81 -0.48 -20.50
CA ALA A 208 37.22 -1.80 -20.36
C ALA A 208 38.14 -2.92 -20.87
N SER A 209 38.90 -2.63 -21.92
CA SER A 209 39.86 -3.57 -22.50
C SER A 209 41.06 -3.88 -21.60
N SER A 210 41.33 -3.01 -20.62
CA SER A 210 42.42 -3.16 -19.65
C SER A 210 41.97 -3.73 -18.31
N LEU A 211 40.65 -3.94 -18.12
CA LEU A 211 40.12 -4.52 -16.89
C LEU A 211 40.51 -5.99 -16.79
N GLU A 212 41.38 -6.31 -15.82
CA GLU A 212 41.88 -7.65 -15.56
C GLU A 212 41.56 -8.10 -14.13
N ASP A 213 41.08 -9.33 -13.98
CA ASP A 213 40.95 -10.01 -12.69
C ASP A 213 42.31 -10.58 -12.28
N VAL A 214 42.83 -10.12 -11.15
CA VAL A 214 44.12 -10.57 -10.59
C VAL A 214 43.93 -11.27 -9.24
N THR A 215 42.70 -11.64 -8.89
CA THR A 215 42.33 -12.25 -7.61
C THR A 215 43.18 -13.49 -7.31
N ASP A 216 43.36 -14.38 -8.28
CA ASP A 216 44.09 -15.64 -8.10
C ASP A 216 45.63 -15.45 -8.09
N MET A 217 46.12 -14.22 -8.31
CA MET A 217 47.54 -13.88 -8.21
C MET A 217 47.95 -13.45 -6.79
N ILE A 218 46.98 -13.24 -5.89
CA ILE A 218 47.22 -12.77 -4.53
C ILE A 218 47.70 -13.92 -3.65
N THR A 219 48.83 -13.72 -2.97
CA THR A 219 49.37 -14.71 -2.02
C THR A 219 48.56 -14.72 -0.72
N SER A 220 48.72 -15.78 0.09
CA SER A 220 47.98 -15.94 1.35
C SER A 220 48.28 -14.86 2.41
N ASP A 221 49.39 -14.14 2.27
CA ASP A 221 49.76 -12.97 3.09
C ASP A 221 49.32 -11.63 2.47
N GLY A 222 48.55 -11.68 1.37
CA GLY A 222 47.93 -10.52 0.75
C GLY A 222 48.78 -9.78 -0.26
N ARG A 223 49.91 -10.35 -0.70
CA ARG A 223 50.83 -9.68 -1.63
C ARG A 223 50.44 -9.93 -3.08
N LEU A 224 50.55 -8.86 -3.89
CA LEU A 224 50.48 -8.92 -5.35
C LEU A 224 51.84 -8.49 -5.91
N ASN A 225 52.37 -9.26 -6.85
CA ASN A 225 53.52 -8.87 -7.65
C ASN A 225 53.14 -8.86 -9.13
N LEU A 226 53.04 -7.66 -9.71
CA LEU A 226 52.60 -7.45 -11.08
C LEU A 226 53.37 -6.29 -11.74
N THR A 227 53.71 -6.45 -13.01
CA THR A 227 54.20 -5.35 -13.86
C THR A 227 53.11 -4.96 -14.83
N LEU A 228 52.75 -3.67 -14.84
CA LEU A 228 51.65 -3.15 -15.65
C LEU A 228 52.17 -2.67 -17.02
N PRO A 229 51.42 -2.88 -18.10
CA PRO A 229 51.89 -2.56 -19.44
C PRO A 229 51.97 -1.05 -19.66
N ARG A 230 52.84 -0.64 -20.60
CA ARG A 230 52.80 0.74 -21.12
C ARG A 230 51.56 0.91 -21.98
N ALA A 231 50.76 1.94 -21.72
CA ALA A 231 49.55 2.25 -22.45
C ALA A 231 49.33 3.78 -22.50
N GLU A 232 48.44 4.25 -23.38
CA GLU A 232 48.00 5.65 -23.40
C GLU A 232 46.88 5.85 -22.38
N GLY A 233 47.18 6.55 -21.29
CA GLY A 233 46.27 6.84 -20.18
C GLY A 233 46.99 7.61 -19.07
N LEU A 234 46.34 7.79 -17.92
CA LEU A 234 46.87 8.54 -16.78
C LEU A 234 47.70 7.64 -15.85
N GLU A 235 47.11 6.53 -15.42
CA GLU A 235 47.69 5.59 -14.46
C GLU A 235 46.90 4.27 -14.47
N TYR A 236 47.44 3.23 -13.86
CA TYR A 236 46.68 2.04 -13.50
C TYR A 236 46.16 2.17 -12.06
N GLN A 237 44.96 1.67 -11.84
CA GLN A 237 44.41 1.42 -10.51
C GLN A 237 44.46 -0.08 -10.23
N ILE A 238 44.89 -0.45 -9.03
CA ILE A 238 44.71 -1.79 -8.47
C ILE A 238 43.62 -1.68 -7.42
N PHE A 239 42.53 -2.42 -7.59
CA PHE A 239 41.40 -2.49 -6.68
C PHE A 239 41.46 -3.78 -5.86
N ALA A 240 41.06 -3.71 -4.60
CA ALA A 240 40.93 -4.84 -3.69
C ALA A 240 39.61 -4.73 -2.94
N PHE A 241 38.88 -5.84 -2.82
CA PHE A 241 37.57 -5.89 -2.18
C PHE A 241 37.58 -6.92 -1.05
N TYR A 242 37.00 -6.53 0.09
CA TYR A 242 36.91 -7.37 1.29
C TYR A 242 35.47 -7.39 1.79
N GLN A 243 34.98 -8.55 2.23
CA GLN A 243 33.67 -8.65 2.86
C GLN A 243 33.82 -8.67 4.39
N ASN A 244 32.85 -8.08 5.07
CA ASN A 244 32.72 -8.12 6.52
C ASN A 244 31.23 -8.07 6.91
N HIS A 245 30.88 -8.51 8.11
CA HIS A 245 29.54 -8.29 8.62
C HIS A 245 29.28 -6.80 8.81
N SER A 246 28.07 -6.39 8.43
CA SER A 246 27.55 -5.06 8.76
C SER A 246 27.35 -4.94 10.26
N SER A 247 27.65 -3.77 10.82
CA SER A 247 27.34 -3.45 12.21
C SER A 247 25.95 -2.86 12.40
N TYR A 248 25.11 -2.88 11.35
CA TYR A 248 23.80 -2.24 11.37
C TYR A 248 22.83 -2.94 12.32
N LEU A 249 22.24 -2.15 13.21
CA LEU A 249 21.30 -2.60 14.23
C LEU A 249 19.92 -2.07 13.91
N GLU A 250 18.97 -2.98 13.80
CA GLU A 250 17.55 -2.63 13.72
C GLU A 250 17.07 -2.12 15.08
N GLN A 251 17.44 -2.77 16.18
CA GLN A 251 17.27 -2.23 17.53
C GLN A 251 18.63 -1.95 18.15
N ALA A 252 18.84 -0.71 18.60
CA ALA A 252 20.07 -0.28 19.24
C ALA A 252 20.45 -1.14 20.46
N SER A 253 21.75 -1.38 20.63
CA SER A 253 22.30 -2.11 21.76
C SER A 253 22.21 -1.29 23.06
N PRO A 254 21.79 -1.88 24.20
CA PRO A 254 21.83 -1.21 25.50
C PRO A 254 23.20 -0.66 25.93
N LEU A 255 24.30 -1.10 25.29
CA LEU A 255 25.65 -0.59 25.54
C LEU A 255 25.87 0.83 24.98
N ASN A 256 25.11 1.22 23.96
CA ASN A 256 25.33 2.45 23.18
C ASN A 256 24.15 3.43 23.25
N LEU A 257 23.14 3.15 24.08
CA LEU A 257 21.94 3.99 24.19
C LEU A 257 22.18 5.28 24.98
N SER A 258 21.52 6.36 24.54
CA SER A 258 21.15 7.48 25.41
C SER A 258 20.00 7.02 26.30
N THR A 259 20.11 7.14 27.63
CA THR A 259 19.11 6.59 28.56
C THR A 259 18.81 7.52 29.72
N THR A 260 17.57 7.60 30.19
CA THR A 260 17.24 8.23 31.49
C THR A 260 17.23 7.23 32.65
N VAL A 261 17.25 5.94 32.35
CA VAL A 261 17.29 4.84 33.34
C VAL A 261 18.51 3.96 33.08
N PRO A 262 19.28 3.57 34.12
CA PRO A 262 20.43 2.68 33.95
C PRO A 262 20.06 1.35 33.29
N GLN A 263 20.83 0.94 32.29
CA GLN A 263 20.70 -0.38 31.66
C GLN A 263 21.37 -1.44 32.53
N SER A 264 20.73 -2.62 32.64
CA SER A 264 21.38 -3.78 33.26
C SER A 264 22.53 -4.30 32.38
N PRO A 265 23.55 -4.99 32.93
CA PRO A 265 24.64 -5.56 32.13
C PRO A 265 24.12 -6.49 31.03
N VAL A 266 24.68 -6.35 29.83
CA VAL A 266 24.44 -7.27 28.71
C VAL A 266 25.25 -8.53 28.95
N GLU A 267 24.58 -9.67 29.17
CA GLU A 267 25.19 -10.97 29.46
C GLU A 267 25.12 -11.95 28.27
N SER A 268 24.28 -11.65 27.28
CA SER A 268 24.10 -12.46 26.06
C SER A 268 23.69 -11.60 24.86
N PHE A 269 23.80 -12.17 23.64
CA PHE A 269 23.37 -11.48 22.42
C PHE A 269 21.87 -11.14 22.41
N VAL A 270 21.03 -11.93 23.10
CA VAL A 270 19.57 -11.69 23.22
C VAL A 270 19.27 -10.34 23.87
N GLN A 271 20.17 -9.86 24.72
CA GLN A 271 20.06 -8.58 25.42
C GLN A 271 20.76 -7.44 24.70
N ASN A 272 21.36 -7.67 23.52
CA ASN A 272 22.29 -6.75 22.89
C ASN A 272 21.71 -6.03 21.67
N GLY A 273 20.40 -5.78 21.67
CA GLY A 273 19.69 -5.23 20.51
C GLY A 273 19.46 -6.28 19.42
N SER A 274 18.97 -5.82 18.26
CA SER A 274 18.62 -6.66 17.12
C SER A 274 19.46 -6.30 15.90
N ARG A 275 20.04 -7.29 15.24
CA ARG A 275 20.91 -7.14 14.07
C ARG A 275 20.14 -7.44 12.80
N VAL A 276 20.38 -6.63 11.77
CA VAL A 276 19.81 -6.89 10.45
C VAL A 276 20.45 -8.12 9.84
N VAL A 277 19.62 -8.97 9.23
CA VAL A 277 20.05 -10.23 8.61
C VAL A 277 20.39 -10.06 7.13
N ASP A 278 21.06 -11.04 6.54
CA ASP A 278 21.34 -11.08 5.11
C ASP A 278 20.06 -11.37 4.30
N HIS A 279 19.46 -10.31 3.75
CA HIS A 279 18.24 -10.36 2.93
C HIS A 279 18.46 -10.94 1.53
N PHE A 280 19.67 -11.42 1.22
CA PHE A 280 20.04 -12.07 -0.02
C PHE A 280 20.40 -13.55 0.18
N SER A 281 20.11 -14.13 1.35
CA SER A 281 20.37 -15.55 1.58
C SER A 281 19.33 -16.24 2.44
N ALA A 282 19.26 -17.57 2.27
CA ALA A 282 18.50 -18.43 3.18
C ALA A 282 19.12 -18.48 4.59
N ALA A 283 20.42 -18.16 4.73
CA ALA A 283 21.09 -18.12 6.03
C ALA A 283 20.54 -16.94 6.86
N GLY A 284 20.39 -15.76 6.26
CA GLY A 284 19.79 -14.62 6.94
C GLY A 284 18.34 -14.86 7.38
N ALA A 285 17.51 -15.42 6.50
CA ALA A 285 16.16 -15.83 6.88
C ALA A 285 16.16 -16.84 8.05
N LYS A 286 17.12 -17.76 8.09
CA LYS A 286 17.22 -18.76 9.17
C LYS A 286 17.60 -18.16 10.52
N VAL A 287 18.40 -17.10 10.56
CA VAL A 287 18.69 -16.38 11.81
C VAL A 287 17.39 -15.88 12.45
N VAL A 288 16.49 -15.32 11.65
CA VAL A 288 15.15 -14.91 12.12
C VAL A 288 14.35 -16.12 12.61
N THR A 289 14.20 -17.15 11.77
CA THR A 289 13.32 -18.28 12.10
C THR A 289 13.81 -19.09 13.30
N ASP A 290 15.12 -19.32 13.40
CA ASP A 290 15.74 -20.06 14.51
C ASP A 290 15.62 -19.27 15.81
N PHE A 291 15.72 -17.94 15.74
CA PHE A 291 15.49 -17.08 16.91
C PHE A 291 14.05 -17.23 17.41
N TRP A 292 13.06 -17.13 16.52
CA TRP A 292 11.66 -17.34 16.87
C TRP A 292 11.43 -18.71 17.51
N ASP A 293 11.91 -19.77 16.84
CA ASP A 293 11.69 -21.14 17.28
C ASP A 293 12.29 -21.45 18.66
N LYS A 294 13.42 -20.80 18.99
CA LYS A 294 14.16 -21.05 20.22
C LYS A 294 13.79 -20.12 21.38
N TYR A 295 13.48 -18.85 21.11
CA TYR A 295 13.36 -17.82 22.16
C TYR A 295 11.94 -17.27 22.32
N LEU A 296 11.14 -17.20 21.26
CA LEU A 296 9.79 -16.62 21.29
C LEU A 296 8.67 -17.66 21.33
N LEU A 297 8.93 -18.86 20.80
CA LEU A 297 7.93 -19.89 20.64
C LEU A 297 8.05 -20.99 21.72
N ASP A 298 6.91 -21.34 22.30
CA ASP A 298 6.68 -22.51 23.13
C ASP A 298 5.43 -23.27 22.65
N ASP A 299 5.06 -24.36 23.31
CA ASP A 299 3.89 -25.16 22.91
C ASP A 299 2.58 -24.36 22.96
N GLU A 300 2.42 -23.45 23.92
CA GLU A 300 1.23 -22.60 24.06
C GLU A 300 1.19 -21.53 22.97
N THR A 301 2.27 -20.75 22.80
CA THR A 301 2.31 -19.67 21.81
C THR A 301 2.23 -20.20 20.39
N ARG A 302 2.85 -21.35 20.09
CA ARG A 302 2.66 -22.04 18.79
C ARG A 302 1.20 -22.42 18.55
N GLN A 303 0.51 -22.94 19.56
CA GLN A 303 -0.91 -23.27 19.41
C GLN A 303 -1.76 -22.01 19.21
N LEU A 304 -1.46 -20.94 19.94
CA LEU A 304 -2.16 -19.67 19.76
C LEU A 304 -1.94 -19.07 18.35
N PHE A 305 -0.72 -19.12 17.80
CA PHE A 305 -0.47 -18.70 16.41
C PHE A 305 -1.25 -19.55 15.40
N LYS A 306 -1.34 -20.86 15.59
CA LYS A 306 -2.19 -21.71 14.74
C LYS A 306 -3.67 -21.35 14.82
N ASP A 307 -4.12 -20.90 15.99
CA ASP A 307 -5.52 -20.57 16.22
C ASP A 307 -5.91 -19.19 15.67
N VAL A 308 -5.03 -18.18 15.75
CA VAL A 308 -5.36 -16.78 15.43
C VAL A 308 -4.30 -15.99 14.65
N GLY A 309 -3.11 -16.55 14.47
CA GLY A 309 -2.05 -15.93 13.67
C GLY A 309 -2.39 -15.96 12.20
N ASN A 310 -2.22 -14.81 11.53
CA ASN A 310 -2.62 -14.63 10.14
C ASN A 310 -1.39 -14.40 9.25
N TYR A 311 -0.72 -13.25 9.34
CA TYR A 311 0.55 -13.00 8.65
C TYR A 311 1.71 -12.77 9.64
N ALA A 312 2.78 -13.55 9.49
CA ALA A 312 4.11 -13.07 9.85
C ALA A 312 4.50 -11.98 8.86
N TRP A 313 5.10 -10.89 9.31
CA TRP A 313 5.23 -9.67 8.53
C TRP A 313 6.61 -9.01 8.64
N GLU A 314 7.05 -8.39 7.54
CA GLU A 314 8.26 -7.57 7.41
C GLU A 314 7.91 -6.30 6.61
N ASP A 315 8.33 -5.13 7.10
CA ASP A 315 8.10 -3.80 6.51
C ASP A 315 9.02 -3.55 5.30
N SER A 316 9.00 -2.33 4.74
CA SER A 316 9.92 -1.97 3.65
C SER A 316 11.37 -2.03 4.12
N MET A 317 12.25 -2.50 3.23
CA MET A 317 13.64 -2.73 3.58
C MET A 317 14.42 -1.41 3.68
N GLU A 318 14.70 -0.96 4.90
CA GLU A 318 15.53 0.22 5.19
C GLU A 318 16.98 -0.14 5.57
N ILE A 319 17.47 -1.29 5.08
CA ILE A 319 18.74 -1.90 5.52
C ILE A 319 20.02 -1.31 4.89
N GLY A 320 19.89 -0.37 3.95
CA GLY A 320 21.01 0.22 3.20
C GLY A 320 21.85 1.25 3.98
N ALA A 321 21.43 1.63 5.18
CA ALA A 321 22.02 2.72 5.96
C ALA A 321 23.49 2.49 6.33
N GLY A 322 24.42 3.14 5.61
CA GLY A 322 25.85 2.96 5.86
C GLY A 322 26.45 1.71 5.21
N THR A 323 25.69 1.03 4.36
CA THR A 323 26.15 -0.08 3.52
C THR A 323 26.85 0.49 2.29
N LEU A 324 28.09 0.06 2.04
CA LEU A 324 28.86 0.52 0.88
C LEU A 324 28.43 -0.20 -0.40
N LEU A 325 28.16 -1.50 -0.30
CA LEU A 325 27.57 -2.29 -1.37
C LEU A 325 26.77 -3.44 -0.78
N TRP A 326 25.51 -3.52 -1.16
CA TRP A 326 24.61 -4.62 -0.81
C TRP A 326 25.24 -5.97 -1.21
N TRP A 327 25.56 -6.83 -0.23
CA TRP A 327 26.40 -7.99 -0.50
C TRP A 327 25.91 -9.25 0.21
N THR A 328 26.29 -10.40 -0.34
CA THR A 328 26.22 -11.70 0.32
C THR A 328 27.38 -12.57 -0.19
N PRO A 329 27.97 -13.46 0.64
CA PRO A 329 29.07 -14.33 0.21
C PRO A 329 28.76 -15.18 -1.04
N GLN A 330 27.47 -15.45 -1.33
CA GLN A 330 27.07 -16.23 -2.51
C GLN A 330 26.94 -15.41 -3.80
N LEU A 331 27.12 -14.09 -3.76
CA LEU A 331 26.78 -13.20 -4.88
C LEU A 331 27.59 -13.52 -6.14
N LEU A 332 28.93 -13.57 -6.05
CA LEU A 332 29.79 -13.81 -7.21
C LEU A 332 29.49 -15.15 -7.89
N LYS A 333 29.25 -16.20 -7.09
CA LYS A 333 28.94 -17.53 -7.59
C LYS A 333 27.59 -17.56 -8.31
N THR A 334 26.58 -16.91 -7.72
CA THR A 334 25.23 -16.83 -8.29
C THR A 334 25.24 -16.01 -9.58
N PHE A 335 25.94 -14.89 -9.57
CA PHE A 335 26.15 -14.04 -10.73
C PHE A 335 26.77 -14.82 -11.89
N GLU A 336 27.92 -15.47 -11.67
CA GLU A 336 28.63 -16.18 -12.74
C GLU A 336 27.80 -17.32 -13.31
N SER A 337 27.08 -18.05 -12.45
CA SER A 337 26.15 -19.11 -12.86
C SER A 337 25.02 -18.59 -13.75
N ASN A 338 24.45 -17.43 -13.42
CA ASN A 338 23.23 -16.93 -14.08
C ASN A 338 23.51 -16.01 -15.28
N ARG A 339 24.68 -15.37 -15.33
CA ARG A 339 25.07 -14.42 -16.40
C ARG A 339 26.12 -14.99 -17.36
N GLY A 340 26.85 -16.02 -16.94
CA GLY A 340 27.87 -16.68 -17.77
C GLY A 340 29.21 -15.95 -17.87
N TYR A 341 29.47 -14.97 -16.99
CA TYR A 341 30.75 -14.30 -16.86
C TYR A 341 31.01 -13.84 -15.41
N SER A 342 32.27 -13.57 -15.06
CA SER A 342 32.66 -13.16 -13.71
C SER A 342 32.46 -11.65 -13.48
N LEU A 343 31.86 -11.29 -12.34
CA LEU A 343 31.70 -9.90 -11.88
C LEU A 343 32.98 -9.33 -11.25
N ARG A 344 33.96 -10.17 -10.86
CA ARG A 344 35.12 -9.78 -10.02
C ARG A 344 35.83 -8.52 -10.50
N LYS A 345 36.13 -8.44 -11.81
CA LYS A 345 36.83 -7.28 -12.38
C LYS A 345 35.98 -6.02 -12.49
N TYR A 346 34.65 -6.13 -12.45
CA TYR A 346 33.70 -5.03 -12.60
C TYR A 346 33.20 -4.47 -11.26
N LEU A 347 33.62 -5.03 -10.12
CA LEU A 347 33.27 -4.50 -8.80
C LEU A 347 33.56 -3.00 -8.59
N PRO A 348 34.62 -2.39 -9.17
CA PRO A 348 34.82 -0.93 -9.09
C PRO A 348 33.69 -0.13 -9.75
N VAL A 349 33.12 -0.68 -10.83
CA VAL A 349 31.98 -0.08 -11.54
C VAL A 349 30.72 -0.26 -10.69
N VAL A 350 30.46 -1.47 -10.18
CA VAL A 350 29.28 -1.75 -9.33
C VAL A 350 29.22 -0.84 -8.11
N TYR A 351 30.34 -0.69 -7.40
CA TYR A 351 30.47 0.22 -6.26
C TYR A 351 30.02 1.64 -6.61
N SER A 352 30.46 2.15 -7.75
CA SER A 352 30.21 3.52 -8.20
C SER A 352 28.73 3.86 -8.44
N TYR A 353 27.88 2.84 -8.60
CA TYR A 353 26.45 2.97 -8.82
C TYR A 353 25.57 2.65 -7.59
N ASN A 354 26.12 2.07 -6.52
CA ASN A 354 25.32 1.39 -5.47
C ASN A 354 25.64 1.75 -4.02
N THR A 355 26.45 2.78 -3.79
CA THR A 355 26.81 3.16 -2.43
C THR A 355 25.71 3.99 -1.75
N GLU A 356 25.20 3.52 -0.61
CA GLU A 356 24.14 4.16 0.19
C GLU A 356 24.66 4.66 1.56
N ALA A 357 25.88 5.22 1.58
CA ALA A 357 26.47 5.73 2.81
C ALA A 357 25.82 7.06 3.28
N ASN A 358 25.52 7.17 4.57
CA ASN A 358 25.07 8.40 5.23
C ASN A 358 26.25 9.39 5.43
N GLY A 359 26.75 9.96 4.33
CA GLY A 359 27.90 10.87 4.33
C GLY A 359 28.66 10.86 3.01
N PRO A 360 29.76 11.64 2.86
CA PRO A 360 30.66 11.40 1.75
C PRO A 360 31.11 9.94 1.80
N LEU A 361 31.07 9.27 0.65
CA LEU A 361 31.44 7.86 0.55
C LEU A 361 32.86 7.65 1.08
N ALA A 362 33.15 6.43 1.55
CA ALA A 362 34.50 6.05 1.99
C ALA A 362 35.58 6.37 0.94
N SER A 363 35.21 6.36 -0.35
CA SER A 363 35.95 7.02 -1.43
C SER A 363 35.03 7.96 -2.22
N PRO A 364 35.38 9.25 -2.39
CA PRO A 364 34.62 10.16 -3.25
C PRO A 364 34.81 9.89 -4.75
N ASP A 365 35.73 8.98 -5.10
CA ASP A 365 36.04 8.64 -6.48
C ASP A 365 35.07 7.58 -7.01
N ARG A 366 34.56 7.81 -8.22
CA ARG A 366 33.72 6.86 -8.95
C ARG A 366 34.38 6.44 -10.25
N TYR A 367 34.14 5.20 -10.63
CA TYR A 367 34.76 4.50 -11.74
C TYR A 367 33.68 4.01 -12.72
N TYR A 368 33.89 4.35 -13.98
CA TYR A 368 33.02 3.99 -15.11
C TYR A 368 33.89 3.42 -16.22
N THR A 369 33.37 2.62 -17.13
CA THR A 369 34.15 2.15 -18.28
C THR A 369 34.04 3.10 -19.47
N ASP A 370 34.91 2.92 -20.47
CA ASP A 370 34.83 3.55 -21.79
C ASP A 370 33.85 2.84 -22.75
N GLU A 371 33.05 1.91 -22.25
CA GLU A 371 31.94 1.30 -23.00
C GLU A 371 30.84 2.35 -23.24
N SER A 372 30.01 2.11 -24.27
CA SER A 372 28.99 3.08 -24.67
C SER A 372 27.94 3.39 -23.59
N ASP A 373 27.72 2.43 -22.68
CA ASP A 373 26.82 2.53 -21.54
C ASP A 373 27.56 2.79 -20.22
N LEU A 374 28.86 3.09 -20.28
CA LEU A 374 29.72 3.37 -19.13
C LEU A 374 29.87 2.20 -18.14
N GLY A 375 29.54 0.97 -18.58
CA GLY A 375 29.57 -0.25 -17.76
C GLY A 375 28.25 -0.52 -17.02
N GLN A 376 27.19 0.23 -17.30
CA GLN A 376 25.87 0.09 -16.68
C GLN A 376 25.28 -1.31 -16.84
N SER A 377 25.47 -1.96 -18.00
CA SER A 377 24.97 -3.31 -18.24
C SER A 377 25.49 -4.34 -17.22
N HIS A 378 26.73 -4.23 -16.77
CA HIS A 378 27.28 -5.07 -15.71
C HIS A 378 26.64 -4.81 -14.34
N VAL A 379 26.24 -3.56 -14.09
CA VAL A 379 25.51 -3.17 -12.87
C VAL A 379 24.08 -3.68 -12.89
N ASN A 380 23.41 -3.63 -14.04
CA ASN A 380 22.06 -4.19 -14.19
C ASN A 380 22.04 -5.70 -13.94
N ASP A 381 23.04 -6.43 -14.45
CA ASP A 381 23.17 -7.87 -14.18
C ASP A 381 23.40 -8.18 -12.70
N TYR A 382 24.07 -7.27 -11.98
CA TYR A 382 24.25 -7.34 -10.53
C TYR A 382 22.92 -7.11 -9.80
N TRP A 383 22.14 -6.10 -10.17
CA TRP A 383 20.79 -5.86 -9.61
C TRP A 383 19.81 -7.00 -9.87
N GLN A 384 19.85 -7.59 -11.06
CA GLN A 384 19.08 -8.80 -11.34
C GLN A 384 19.52 -9.96 -10.45
N THR A 385 20.81 -10.05 -10.08
CA THR A 385 21.31 -11.08 -9.17
C THR A 385 20.82 -10.86 -7.74
N LEU A 386 20.80 -9.60 -7.25
CA LEU A 386 20.18 -9.25 -5.96
C LEU A 386 18.70 -9.63 -5.93
N THR A 387 17.98 -9.32 -7.02
CA THR A 387 16.56 -9.67 -7.20
C THR A 387 16.37 -11.19 -7.01
N GLU A 388 17.16 -12.01 -7.71
CA GLU A 388 17.10 -13.48 -7.62
C GLU A 388 17.44 -14.02 -6.22
N LEU A 389 18.41 -13.42 -5.53
CA LEU A 389 18.85 -13.80 -4.19
C LEU A 389 17.81 -13.42 -3.12
N ASN A 390 17.19 -12.24 -3.22
CA ASN A 390 16.14 -11.84 -2.30
C ASN A 390 14.89 -12.74 -2.40
N LYS A 391 14.57 -13.30 -3.58
CA LYS A 391 13.53 -14.34 -3.68
C LYS A 391 13.81 -15.54 -2.78
N ILE A 392 15.08 -15.91 -2.59
CA ILE A 392 15.46 -17.04 -1.72
C ILE A 392 15.19 -16.70 -0.25
N TYR A 393 15.55 -15.49 0.18
CA TYR A 393 15.25 -14.98 1.53
C TYR A 393 13.74 -15.01 1.80
N LEU A 394 12.95 -14.34 0.95
CA LEU A 394 11.49 -14.26 1.08
C LEU A 394 10.81 -15.63 1.08
N ALA A 395 11.25 -16.54 0.19
CA ALA A 395 10.70 -17.89 0.13
C ALA A 395 11.02 -18.70 1.39
N THR A 396 12.18 -18.47 2.01
CA THR A 396 12.59 -19.17 3.24
C THR A 396 11.71 -18.77 4.42
N LEU A 397 11.49 -17.46 4.62
CA LEU A 397 10.56 -16.96 5.65
C LEU A 397 9.13 -17.43 5.40
N ARG A 398 8.66 -17.35 4.15
CA ARG A 398 7.35 -17.86 3.76
C ARG A 398 7.17 -19.32 4.17
N ASN A 399 8.11 -20.18 3.78
CA ASN A 399 8.00 -21.61 4.05
C ASN A 399 8.02 -21.89 5.56
N TRP A 400 8.86 -21.20 6.34
CA TRP A 400 8.85 -21.34 7.79
C TRP A 400 7.51 -20.93 8.42
N SER A 401 6.91 -19.82 8.00
CA SER A 401 5.60 -19.39 8.53
C SER A 401 4.53 -20.47 8.34
N HIS A 402 4.52 -21.14 7.18
CA HIS A 402 3.61 -22.27 6.93
C HIS A 402 3.92 -23.46 7.81
N ASP A 403 5.18 -23.90 7.80
CA ASP A 403 5.57 -25.17 8.39
C ASP A 403 5.57 -25.12 9.93
N SER A 404 6.03 -24.01 10.50
CA SER A 404 6.22 -23.84 11.96
C SER A 404 5.00 -23.27 12.66
N LEU A 405 4.25 -22.37 12.01
CA LEU A 405 3.17 -21.60 12.63
C LEU A 405 1.78 -21.88 12.05
N GLN A 406 1.68 -22.53 10.88
CA GLN A 406 0.43 -22.58 10.09
C GLN A 406 -0.14 -21.18 9.81
N SER A 407 0.76 -20.22 9.63
CA SER A 407 0.45 -18.84 9.27
C SER A 407 1.03 -18.53 7.90
N GLN A 408 0.65 -17.38 7.34
CA GLN A 408 1.14 -16.90 6.06
C GLN A 408 2.26 -15.87 6.26
N PHE A 409 2.95 -15.47 5.18
CA PHE A 409 3.97 -14.43 5.20
C PHE A 409 3.59 -13.24 4.30
N SER A 410 3.63 -12.05 4.88
CA SER A 410 3.44 -10.76 4.22
C SER A 410 4.75 -9.98 4.26
N ALA A 411 5.06 -9.23 3.21
CA ALA A 411 6.20 -8.33 3.21
C ALA A 411 5.98 -7.14 2.28
N GLN A 412 6.62 -6.01 2.57
CA GLN A 412 6.74 -4.91 1.63
C GLN A 412 7.85 -5.19 0.61
N VAL A 413 7.45 -5.67 -0.57
CA VAL A 413 8.38 -6.36 -1.48
C VAL A 413 9.11 -5.37 -2.39
N GLY A 414 10.40 -5.16 -2.17
CA GLY A 414 11.37 -4.81 -3.21
C GLY A 414 11.31 -3.39 -3.81
N TYR A 415 10.36 -2.53 -3.45
CA TYR A 415 10.40 -1.11 -3.82
C TYR A 415 11.36 -0.32 -2.92
N ASN A 416 11.75 0.87 -3.35
CA ASN A 416 12.81 1.71 -2.81
C ASN A 416 14.23 1.09 -2.91
N LEU A 417 14.39 0.00 -3.67
CA LEU A 417 15.62 -0.79 -3.72
C LEU A 417 16.16 -0.95 -5.15
N PRO A 418 17.46 -1.26 -5.28
CA PRO A 418 18.10 -1.58 -6.56
C PRO A 418 17.78 -3.02 -7.01
N MET A 419 16.50 -3.34 -7.13
CA MET A 419 15.98 -4.66 -7.55
C MET A 419 14.73 -4.50 -8.41
N ASP A 420 14.39 -5.55 -9.17
CA ASP A 420 13.09 -5.66 -9.86
C ASP A 420 12.00 -6.14 -8.88
N MET A 421 11.27 -5.19 -8.31
CA MET A 421 10.15 -5.46 -7.40
C MET A 421 9.14 -6.45 -8.01
N LEU A 422 8.72 -6.24 -9.27
CA LEU A 422 7.65 -7.04 -9.90
C LEU A 422 8.03 -8.51 -9.99
N ALA A 423 9.33 -8.79 -10.17
CA ALA A 423 9.85 -10.14 -10.21
C ALA A 423 9.77 -10.85 -8.84
N ASN A 424 9.82 -10.12 -7.73
CA ASN A 424 9.83 -10.68 -6.37
C ASN A 424 8.44 -10.78 -5.73
N ILE A 425 7.49 -9.92 -6.10
CA ILE A 425 6.11 -9.89 -5.57
C ILE A 425 5.44 -11.29 -5.47
N PRO A 426 5.52 -12.18 -6.48
CA PRO A 426 4.91 -13.52 -6.40
C PRO A 426 5.44 -14.42 -5.28
N THR A 427 6.56 -14.05 -4.65
CA THR A 427 7.29 -14.90 -3.71
C THR A 427 6.66 -14.97 -2.33
N VAL A 428 5.90 -13.96 -1.90
CA VAL A 428 5.25 -13.94 -0.56
C VAL A 428 3.76 -14.34 -0.66
N ASN A 429 3.10 -14.64 0.46
CA ASN A 429 1.68 -15.03 0.43
C ASN A 429 0.75 -13.83 0.26
N ALA A 430 1.06 -12.72 0.94
CA ALA A 430 0.36 -11.45 0.81
C ALA A 430 1.39 -10.34 0.55
N PRO A 431 1.66 -9.95 -0.70
CA PRO A 431 2.54 -8.82 -0.96
C PRO A 431 1.88 -7.53 -0.46
N GLU A 432 2.65 -6.69 0.21
CA GLU A 432 2.20 -5.41 0.76
C GLU A 432 2.90 -4.24 0.06
N CYS A 433 2.16 -3.20 -0.27
CA CYS A 433 2.68 -1.90 -0.68
C CYS A 433 2.33 -0.84 0.38
N GLU A 434 2.43 0.44 0.04
CA GLU A 434 2.05 1.51 0.96
C GLU A 434 1.47 2.73 0.24
N SER A 435 0.63 3.50 0.91
CA SER A 435 0.08 4.74 0.34
C SER A 435 1.14 5.83 0.17
N LEU A 436 2.15 5.86 1.05
CA LEU A 436 3.21 6.86 1.07
C LEU A 436 4.23 6.65 -0.07
N GLY A 437 4.87 5.48 -0.13
CA GLY A 437 5.85 5.12 -1.16
C GLY A 437 5.29 5.05 -2.58
N PHE A 438 3.98 4.80 -2.73
CA PHE A 438 3.28 4.81 -4.02
C PHE A 438 2.54 6.12 -4.28
N ASN A 439 2.66 7.09 -3.35
CA ASN A 439 2.15 8.46 -3.47
C ASN A 439 0.66 8.53 -3.88
N HIS A 440 -0.15 7.60 -3.38
CA HIS A 440 -1.58 7.50 -3.69
C HIS A 440 -1.90 7.33 -5.19
N VAL A 441 -0.92 6.97 -6.02
CA VAL A 441 -1.06 6.93 -7.48
C VAL A 441 -1.66 5.59 -7.93
N ILE A 442 -2.84 5.64 -8.57
CA ILE A 442 -3.54 4.44 -9.08
C ILE A 442 -2.64 3.62 -10.03
N ASP A 443 -1.90 4.29 -10.91
CA ASP A 443 -1.00 3.62 -11.86
C ASP A 443 0.23 2.98 -11.19
N ALA A 444 0.67 3.50 -10.05
CA ALA A 444 1.73 2.90 -9.25
C ALA A 444 1.25 1.58 -8.62
N TYR A 445 0.04 1.57 -8.05
CA TYR A 445 -0.56 0.34 -7.52
C TYR A 445 -0.73 -0.75 -8.58
N ARG A 446 -1.10 -0.39 -9.82
CA ARG A 446 -1.19 -1.32 -10.96
C ARG A 446 0.14 -2.02 -11.30
N GLN A 447 1.28 -1.43 -10.94
CA GLN A 447 2.59 -2.06 -11.11
C GLN A 447 2.81 -3.15 -10.06
N PHE A 448 2.31 -2.95 -8.84
CA PHE A 448 2.44 -3.90 -7.75
C PHE A 448 1.43 -5.05 -7.87
N THR A 449 0.19 -4.73 -8.21
CA THR A 449 -0.92 -5.68 -8.21
C THR A 449 -0.91 -6.63 -9.40
N GLY A 450 -0.36 -6.22 -10.55
CA GLY A 450 -0.21 -7.06 -11.75
C GLY A 450 0.44 -8.42 -11.50
N PRO A 451 1.70 -8.48 -11.03
CA PRO A 451 2.36 -9.75 -10.74
C PRO A 451 1.68 -10.54 -9.61
N ALA A 452 1.09 -9.87 -8.62
CA ALA A 452 0.37 -10.53 -7.54
C ALA A 452 -0.91 -11.23 -8.03
N ASN A 453 -1.71 -10.53 -8.85
CA ASN A 453 -2.92 -11.09 -9.46
C ASN A 453 -2.59 -12.23 -10.42
N LEU A 454 -1.50 -12.13 -11.20
CA LEU A 454 -1.04 -13.21 -12.08
C LEU A 454 -0.59 -14.43 -11.28
N ALA A 455 0.07 -14.21 -10.14
CA ALA A 455 0.45 -15.25 -9.20
C ALA A 455 -0.73 -15.81 -8.38
N GLY A 456 -1.96 -15.32 -8.61
CA GLY A 456 -3.17 -15.80 -7.96
C GLY A 456 -3.33 -15.37 -6.51
N LYS A 457 -2.58 -14.37 -6.02
CA LYS A 457 -2.60 -13.94 -4.63
C LYS A 457 -4.01 -13.49 -4.22
N ARG A 458 -4.48 -14.03 -3.09
CA ARG A 458 -5.76 -13.68 -2.47
C ARG A 458 -5.74 -12.26 -1.92
N ILE A 459 -4.66 -11.95 -1.19
CA ILE A 459 -4.46 -10.68 -0.51
C ILE A 459 -3.33 -9.93 -1.19
N ILE A 460 -3.61 -8.67 -1.52
CA ILE A 460 -2.62 -7.66 -1.86
C ILE A 460 -2.88 -6.50 -0.91
N SER A 461 -1.93 -6.29 0.00
CA SER A 461 -2.09 -5.39 1.14
C SER A 461 -1.52 -4.01 0.84
N SER A 462 -1.99 -3.00 1.56
CA SER A 462 -1.33 -1.71 1.67
C SER A 462 -1.29 -1.28 3.13
N GLU A 463 -0.10 -0.89 3.58
CA GLU A 463 0.01 0.06 4.67
C GLU A 463 -0.61 1.38 4.21
N LEU A 464 -1.57 1.93 4.96
CA LEU A 464 -2.39 3.01 4.46
C LEU A 464 -2.59 4.12 5.48
N GLY A 465 -2.47 5.36 5.00
CA GLY A 465 -2.81 6.56 5.75
C GLY A 465 -1.61 7.33 6.30
N ALA A 466 -0.38 6.86 6.09
CA ALA A 466 0.84 7.59 6.47
C ALA A 466 0.99 8.88 5.64
N GLN A 467 0.63 10.03 6.21
CA GLN A 467 0.84 11.35 5.60
C GLN A 467 1.92 12.11 6.34
N ARG A 468 2.95 12.53 5.60
CA ARG A 468 4.06 13.31 6.17
C ARG A 468 3.57 14.70 6.53
N ARG A 469 3.98 15.17 7.72
CA ARG A 469 3.74 16.54 8.21
C ARG A 469 2.27 16.89 8.45
N GLU A 470 1.44 15.88 8.74
CA GLU A 470 -0.01 16.02 8.98
C GLU A 470 -0.43 15.42 10.33
N VAL A 471 0.45 15.52 11.33
CA VAL A 471 0.25 14.92 12.65
C VAL A 471 -1.04 15.39 13.31
N TYR A 472 -1.92 14.42 13.58
CA TYR A 472 -3.28 14.68 14.05
C TYR A 472 -4.13 15.62 13.16
N GLU A 473 -3.79 15.81 11.88
CA GLU A 473 -4.51 16.66 10.92
C GLU A 473 -5.40 15.86 9.95
N GLN A 474 -4.99 14.64 9.60
CA GLN A 474 -5.66 13.84 8.56
C GLN A 474 -7.14 13.60 8.91
N THR A 475 -8.01 13.74 7.91
CA THR A 475 -9.45 13.56 8.08
C THR A 475 -9.91 12.15 7.67
N MET A 476 -11.06 11.69 8.16
CA MET A 476 -11.62 10.40 7.73
C MET A 476 -11.94 10.34 6.22
N PRO A 477 -12.47 11.39 5.57
CA PRO A 477 -12.68 11.39 4.11
C PRO A 477 -11.39 11.26 3.31
N GLU A 478 -10.30 11.86 3.80
CA GLU A 478 -8.96 11.74 3.20
C GLU A 478 -8.40 10.31 3.38
N LEU A 479 -8.49 9.73 4.57
CA LEU A 479 -8.11 8.33 4.80
C LEU A 479 -8.88 7.36 3.90
N ILE A 480 -10.17 7.59 3.71
CA ILE A 480 -11.01 6.77 2.83
C ILE A 480 -10.73 7.05 1.34
N TRP A 481 -10.31 8.26 0.96
CA TRP A 481 -9.86 8.55 -0.41
C TRP A 481 -8.69 7.64 -0.82
N ASP A 482 -7.72 7.45 0.10
CA ASP A 482 -6.60 6.53 -0.12
C ASP A 482 -7.08 5.09 -0.36
N VAL A 483 -8.08 4.62 0.39
CA VAL A 483 -8.66 3.28 0.21
C VAL A 483 -9.28 3.16 -1.19
N LYS A 484 -10.07 4.15 -1.61
CA LYS A 484 -10.78 4.14 -2.90
C LYS A 484 -9.80 4.08 -4.08
N ARG A 485 -8.72 4.86 -4.03
CA ARG A 485 -7.66 4.84 -5.04
C ARG A 485 -6.88 3.53 -5.07
N SER A 486 -6.57 2.97 -3.90
CA SER A 486 -5.88 1.69 -3.79
C SER A 486 -6.69 0.56 -4.42
N ILE A 487 -8.01 0.53 -4.18
CA ILE A 487 -8.95 -0.44 -4.80
C ILE A 487 -9.01 -0.27 -6.32
N ALA A 488 -9.05 0.97 -6.83
CA ALA A 488 -8.99 1.24 -8.27
C ALA A 488 -7.67 0.77 -8.91
N GLY A 489 -6.62 0.63 -8.11
CA GLY A 489 -5.33 0.03 -8.48
C GLY A 489 -5.21 -1.48 -8.23
N SER A 490 -6.32 -2.15 -7.86
CA SER A 490 -6.44 -3.58 -7.53
C SER A 490 -5.94 -4.04 -6.15
N VAL A 491 -5.54 -3.14 -5.24
CA VAL A 491 -5.22 -3.49 -3.83
C VAL A 491 -6.50 -3.91 -3.11
N ASN A 492 -6.45 -4.88 -2.17
CA ASN A 492 -7.67 -5.42 -1.56
C ASN A 492 -7.63 -5.68 -0.05
N ASN A 493 -6.56 -5.28 0.65
CA ASN A 493 -6.45 -5.35 2.11
C ASN A 493 -5.72 -4.12 2.65
N PHE A 494 -6.15 -3.61 3.81
CA PHE A 494 -5.61 -2.37 4.38
C PHE A 494 -5.15 -2.57 5.83
N ILE A 495 -3.90 -2.21 6.07
CA ILE A 495 -3.30 -2.06 7.40
C ILE A 495 -3.13 -0.55 7.63
N TYR A 496 -3.96 0.03 8.50
CA TYR A 496 -3.91 1.47 8.75
C TYR A 496 -2.68 1.84 9.60
N HIS A 497 -1.95 2.88 9.18
CA HIS A 497 -0.77 3.45 9.85
C HIS A 497 -1.18 4.64 10.74
N GLY A 498 -1.26 4.52 12.06
CA GLY A 498 -1.24 3.33 12.90
C GLY A 498 -1.87 3.61 14.26
N TYR A 499 -1.97 2.57 15.10
CA TYR A 499 -2.59 2.60 16.42
C TYR A 499 -1.52 2.41 17.50
N PRO A 500 -0.95 3.47 18.07
CA PRO A 500 -0.01 3.32 19.17
C PRO A 500 -0.69 2.91 20.48
N TYR A 501 0.06 2.21 21.34
CA TYR A 501 -0.32 1.87 22.71
C TYR A 501 -1.05 3.00 23.43
N THR A 502 -2.21 2.71 24.06
CA THR A 502 -3.06 3.76 24.64
C THR A 502 -2.82 4.07 26.11
N GLY A 503 -1.95 3.30 26.78
CA GLY A 503 -1.61 3.56 28.18
C GLY A 503 -0.53 4.62 28.35
N SER A 504 -0.23 4.93 29.61
CA SER A 504 0.86 5.83 29.95
C SER A 504 2.20 5.18 29.63
N TYR A 505 3.12 5.96 29.08
CA TYR A 505 4.52 5.57 28.86
C TYR A 505 5.46 6.63 29.46
N PRO A 506 6.61 6.25 30.06
CA PRO A 506 7.51 7.21 30.68
C PRO A 506 7.97 8.33 29.73
N ASN A 507 8.18 9.53 30.27
CA ASN A 507 8.61 10.72 29.52
C ASN A 507 7.71 11.07 28.32
N THR A 508 6.39 10.87 28.44
CA THR A 508 5.41 11.21 27.41
C THR A 508 4.39 12.21 27.96
N SER A 509 3.94 13.13 27.12
CA SER A 509 2.88 14.09 27.42
C SER A 509 1.55 13.67 26.78
N TRP A 510 0.46 14.34 27.16
CA TRP A 510 -0.79 14.32 26.38
C TRP A 510 -0.51 14.75 24.91
N PRO A 511 -1.13 14.11 23.89
CA PRO A 511 -2.23 13.13 23.93
C PRO A 511 -1.81 11.65 24.03
N GLY A 512 -0.60 11.38 24.52
CA GLY A 512 -0.07 10.04 24.77
C GLY A 512 1.01 9.64 23.78
N TYR A 513 1.42 8.38 23.84
CA TYR A 513 2.54 7.87 23.06
C TYR A 513 2.31 8.05 21.56
N THR A 514 3.15 8.87 20.93
CA THR A 514 3.05 9.26 19.52
C THR A 514 4.35 8.87 18.84
N THR A 515 4.25 8.06 17.79
CA THR A 515 5.41 7.54 17.06
C THR A 515 5.98 8.56 16.07
N PHE A 516 7.15 8.24 15.52
CA PHE A 516 7.87 8.96 14.47
C PHE A 516 8.09 10.44 14.77
N SER A 517 8.31 10.76 16.04
CA SER A 517 8.59 12.13 16.46
C SER A 517 7.56 13.14 15.92
N TYR A 518 6.27 12.76 15.95
CA TYR A 518 5.15 13.58 15.48
C TYR A 518 5.26 14.01 13.99
N SER A 519 5.97 13.25 13.15
CA SER A 519 6.19 13.61 11.74
C SER A 519 5.15 13.08 10.76
N PHE A 520 4.33 12.14 11.19
CA PHE A 520 3.29 11.52 10.36
C PHE A 520 1.92 11.76 10.96
N SER A 521 0.89 11.43 10.18
CA SER A 521 -0.54 11.65 10.40
C SER A 521 -1.10 11.06 11.70
N ASN A 522 -2.36 10.61 11.67
CA ASN A 522 -3.08 10.31 12.89
C ASN A 522 -2.45 9.17 13.70
N MET A 523 -2.37 9.37 15.01
CA MET A 523 -2.31 8.26 15.96
C MET A 523 -3.74 7.81 16.21
N HIS A 524 -4.20 6.81 15.46
CA HIS A 524 -5.54 6.27 15.62
C HIS A 524 -5.75 5.76 17.05
N GLY A 525 -6.97 5.82 17.56
CA GLY A 525 -7.29 5.33 18.91
C GLY A 525 -8.22 6.26 19.71
N PRO A 526 -8.60 5.85 20.93
CA PRO A 526 -9.55 6.58 21.79
C PRO A 526 -9.14 8.00 22.20
N ARG A 527 -7.89 8.40 21.92
CA ARG A 527 -7.40 9.77 22.14
C ARG A 527 -7.99 10.77 21.14
N GLN A 528 -8.48 10.30 20.00
CA GLN A 528 -9.09 11.13 18.96
C GLN A 528 -10.58 11.37 19.27
N PRO A 529 -11.10 12.60 19.13
CA PRO A 529 -12.54 12.88 19.30
C PRO A 529 -13.42 12.07 18.34
N THR A 530 -12.85 11.63 17.22
CA THR A 530 -13.52 10.85 16.18
C THR A 530 -13.71 9.36 16.52
N TRP A 531 -13.02 8.80 17.52
CA TRP A 531 -12.93 7.35 17.74
C TRP A 531 -14.28 6.63 17.85
N GLU A 532 -15.25 7.23 18.55
CA GLU A 532 -16.60 6.65 18.70
C GLU A 532 -17.40 6.55 17.38
N TYR A 533 -16.90 7.16 16.31
CA TYR A 533 -17.53 7.20 14.99
C TYR A 533 -16.78 6.37 13.93
N TYR A 534 -15.67 5.73 14.30
CA TYR A 534 -14.84 4.98 13.35
C TYR A 534 -15.58 3.80 12.71
N ASP A 535 -16.53 3.18 13.42
CA ASP A 535 -17.27 2.01 12.92
C ASP A 535 -18.02 2.28 11.61
N ASP A 536 -18.47 3.51 11.36
CA ASP A 536 -19.12 3.84 10.08
C ASP A 536 -18.14 3.67 8.90
N TYR A 537 -16.89 4.08 9.09
CA TYR A 537 -15.83 4.04 8.10
C TYR A 537 -15.14 2.68 8.01
N MET A 538 -14.85 2.05 9.15
CA MET A 538 -14.20 0.74 9.18
C MET A 538 -15.12 -0.35 8.65
N ASN A 539 -16.44 -0.26 8.90
CA ASN A 539 -17.39 -1.16 8.26
C ASN A 539 -17.47 -0.89 6.76
N TRP A 540 -17.46 0.37 6.30
CA TRP A 540 -17.37 0.67 4.86
C TRP A 540 -16.13 0.00 4.24
N THR A 541 -14.94 0.19 4.83
CA THR A 541 -13.70 -0.45 4.35
C THR A 541 -13.81 -1.96 4.33
N ALA A 542 -14.39 -2.58 5.37
CA ALA A 542 -14.59 -4.02 5.42
C ALA A 542 -15.47 -4.55 4.27
N ARG A 543 -16.53 -3.82 3.88
CA ARG A 543 -17.41 -4.20 2.77
C ARG A 543 -16.74 -4.02 1.41
N ILE A 544 -15.93 -2.98 1.28
CA ILE A 544 -15.08 -2.77 0.10
C ILE A 544 -14.04 -3.89 -0.02
N GLN A 545 -13.39 -4.30 1.07
CA GLN A 545 -12.48 -5.45 1.09
C GLN A 545 -13.21 -6.76 0.76
N TYR A 546 -14.43 -6.97 1.26
CA TYR A 546 -15.25 -8.13 0.91
C TYR A 546 -15.44 -8.25 -0.60
N PHE A 547 -15.83 -7.15 -1.27
CA PHE A 547 -15.91 -7.10 -2.72
C PHE A 547 -14.54 -7.40 -3.36
N ALA A 548 -13.50 -6.68 -2.95
CA ALA A 548 -12.19 -6.73 -3.60
C ALA A 548 -11.43 -8.05 -3.37
N GLN A 549 -11.85 -8.87 -2.41
CA GLN A 549 -11.30 -10.20 -2.13
C GLN A 549 -12.19 -11.34 -2.67
N SER A 550 -13.38 -11.03 -3.21
CA SER A 550 -14.29 -12.02 -3.78
C SER A 550 -13.89 -12.39 -5.22
N GLY A 551 -13.76 -13.68 -5.51
CA GLY A 551 -13.48 -14.16 -6.88
C GLY A 551 -12.13 -13.74 -7.45
N ILE A 552 -12.06 -13.63 -8.77
CA ILE A 552 -10.84 -13.39 -9.55
C ILE A 552 -10.96 -12.04 -10.29
N PRO A 553 -9.96 -11.14 -10.20
CA PRO A 553 -9.98 -9.89 -10.94
C PRO A 553 -9.85 -10.16 -12.44
N LYS A 554 -10.55 -9.37 -13.28
CA LYS A 554 -10.41 -9.41 -14.74
C LYS A 554 -9.91 -8.06 -15.26
N ILE A 555 -8.81 -8.09 -15.99
CA ILE A 555 -8.10 -6.91 -16.48
C ILE A 555 -8.02 -6.98 -18.00
N ASP A 556 -8.24 -5.86 -18.70
CA ASP A 556 -8.30 -5.85 -20.16
C ASP A 556 -6.90 -5.95 -20.81
N LEU A 557 -5.90 -5.25 -20.28
CA LEU A 557 -4.57 -5.13 -20.91
C LEU A 557 -3.44 -5.45 -19.94
N ALA A 558 -2.44 -6.22 -20.40
CA ALA A 558 -1.17 -6.37 -19.72
C ALA A 558 -0.14 -5.42 -20.37
N PHE A 559 0.56 -4.62 -19.57
CA PHE A 559 1.71 -3.84 -20.02
C PHE A 559 3.00 -4.53 -19.62
N TRP A 560 3.96 -4.58 -20.54
CA TRP A 560 5.33 -4.94 -20.22
C TRP A 560 5.96 -3.85 -19.35
N LEU A 561 6.64 -4.25 -18.27
CA LEU A 561 7.46 -3.36 -17.46
C LEU A 561 8.68 -4.09 -16.87
N LYS A 562 9.83 -3.98 -17.54
CA LYS A 562 11.12 -4.36 -16.96
C LYS A 562 11.84 -3.12 -16.43
N ARG A 563 12.19 -3.14 -15.15
CA ARG A 563 13.19 -2.26 -14.55
C ARG A 563 14.18 -3.10 -13.74
N ASP A 564 15.41 -2.61 -13.61
CA ASP A 564 16.43 -3.27 -12.78
C ASP A 564 16.49 -2.67 -11.36
N GLN A 565 15.78 -1.55 -11.14
CA GLN A 565 15.65 -0.87 -9.86
C GLN A 565 14.27 -0.19 -9.74
N PHE A 566 13.80 -0.01 -8.49
CA PHE A 566 12.56 0.69 -8.15
C PHE A 566 12.76 1.68 -7.00
N PHE A 567 13.64 2.68 -7.15
CA PHE A 567 13.79 3.76 -6.14
C PHE A 567 12.56 4.66 -6.00
N SER A 568 11.68 4.68 -7.01
CA SER A 568 10.36 5.29 -6.99
C SER A 568 9.39 4.49 -7.86
N VAL A 569 8.10 4.54 -7.53
CA VAL A 569 7.03 3.89 -8.30
C VAL A 569 6.10 4.96 -8.89
N ASP A 570 6.58 5.62 -9.94
CA ASP A 570 5.82 6.66 -10.65
C ASP A 570 4.85 6.08 -11.68
N SER A 571 3.88 6.90 -12.13
CA SER A 571 3.06 6.55 -13.30
C SER A 571 3.92 6.25 -14.53
N VAL A 572 3.61 5.14 -15.18
CA VAL A 572 4.36 4.60 -16.31
C VAL A 572 3.66 4.89 -17.63
N TYR A 573 2.34 4.73 -17.70
CA TYR A 573 1.52 5.16 -18.84
C TYR A 573 0.88 6.51 -18.53
N LEU A 574 1.29 7.55 -19.27
CA LEU A 574 0.91 8.94 -18.99
C LEU A 574 -0.44 9.38 -19.61
N PRO A 575 -0.83 8.93 -20.82
CA PRO A 575 -2.13 9.27 -21.37
C PRO A 575 -3.30 8.72 -20.54
N ASN A 576 -4.36 9.52 -20.40
CA ASN A 576 -5.58 9.12 -19.70
C ASN A 576 -6.62 8.45 -20.62
N ASP A 577 -6.32 8.30 -21.91
CA ASP A 577 -7.29 7.84 -22.92
C ASP A 577 -7.83 6.43 -22.65
N LEU A 578 -7.00 5.52 -22.12
CA LEU A 578 -7.42 4.17 -21.73
C LEU A 578 -8.47 4.20 -20.61
N GLN A 579 -8.18 4.93 -19.54
CA GLN A 579 -9.08 5.04 -18.39
C GLN A 579 -10.35 5.84 -18.71
N ASP A 580 -10.25 6.89 -19.54
CA ASP A 580 -11.42 7.64 -20.01
C ASP A 580 -12.35 6.79 -20.89
N ALA A 581 -11.80 5.83 -21.63
CA ALA A 581 -12.55 4.86 -22.42
C ALA A 581 -13.02 3.63 -21.61
N GLY A 582 -12.52 3.46 -20.38
CA GLY A 582 -12.91 2.42 -19.43
C GLY A 582 -12.07 1.13 -19.47
N TYR A 583 -10.88 1.15 -20.09
CA TYR A 583 -9.95 0.02 -20.02
C TYR A 583 -9.34 -0.11 -18.62
N SER A 584 -9.31 -1.34 -18.13
CA SER A 584 -8.44 -1.74 -17.02
C SER A 584 -7.10 -2.26 -17.56
N TYR A 585 -6.02 -1.98 -16.85
CA TYR A 585 -4.71 -2.50 -17.20
C TYR A 585 -3.81 -2.65 -15.97
N GLU A 586 -2.84 -3.55 -16.07
CA GLU A 586 -1.82 -3.84 -15.05
C GLU A 586 -0.46 -4.03 -15.73
N TYR A 587 0.63 -3.98 -14.96
CA TYR A 587 1.99 -4.18 -15.47
C TYR A 587 2.57 -5.51 -15.04
N LEU A 588 3.42 -6.09 -15.89
CA LEU A 588 4.12 -7.34 -15.63
C LEU A 588 5.60 -7.22 -16.03
N SER A 589 6.48 -7.70 -15.15
CA SER A 589 7.88 -7.93 -15.48
C SER A 589 7.98 -9.19 -16.36
N PRO A 590 8.92 -9.24 -17.32
CA PRO A 590 9.18 -10.46 -18.08
C PRO A 590 9.48 -11.69 -17.22
N ASP A 591 10.02 -11.50 -16.00
CA ASP A 591 10.21 -12.59 -15.03
C ASP A 591 8.89 -13.27 -14.63
N ASN A 592 7.77 -12.54 -14.68
CA ASN A 592 6.45 -13.08 -14.33
C ASN A 592 5.89 -14.02 -15.40
N PHE A 593 6.42 -14.00 -16.64
CA PHE A 593 5.97 -14.91 -17.71
C PHE A 593 6.39 -16.37 -17.48
N GLY A 594 7.28 -16.62 -16.53
CA GLY A 594 7.58 -17.98 -16.05
C GLY A 594 6.59 -18.53 -15.04
N LEU A 595 5.57 -17.77 -14.62
CA LEU A 595 4.55 -18.25 -13.68
C LEU A 595 3.64 -19.30 -14.34
N PRO A 596 3.14 -20.30 -13.60
CA PRO A 596 2.32 -21.38 -14.17
C PRO A 596 1.06 -20.91 -14.90
N GLU A 597 0.46 -19.81 -14.45
CA GLU A 597 -0.78 -19.24 -15.02
C GLU A 597 -0.51 -18.22 -16.14
N ALA A 598 0.77 -17.92 -16.43
CA ALA A 598 1.16 -17.06 -17.54
C ALA A 598 1.12 -17.84 -18.86
N VAL A 599 -0.09 -18.18 -19.30
CA VAL A 599 -0.33 -18.95 -20.52
C VAL A 599 -1.30 -18.22 -21.44
N VAL A 600 -1.23 -18.50 -22.74
CA VAL A 600 -2.20 -18.01 -23.73
C VAL A 600 -3.10 -19.16 -24.15
N GLN A 601 -4.41 -18.95 -24.04
CA GLN A 601 -5.42 -19.87 -24.54
C GLN A 601 -6.50 -19.07 -25.25
N ASP A 602 -6.89 -19.51 -26.45
CA ASP A 602 -7.95 -18.89 -27.26
C ASP A 602 -7.77 -17.37 -27.46
N GLY A 603 -6.50 -16.94 -27.61
CA GLY A 603 -6.13 -15.53 -27.79
C GLY A 603 -6.18 -14.67 -26.52
N ILE A 604 -6.41 -15.27 -25.35
CA ILE A 604 -6.45 -14.60 -24.04
C ILE A 604 -5.23 -15.00 -23.21
N PHE A 605 -4.57 -14.02 -22.59
CA PHE A 605 -3.45 -14.25 -21.69
C PHE A 605 -3.93 -14.38 -20.23
N ALA A 606 -3.42 -15.40 -19.53
CA ALA A 606 -3.79 -15.76 -18.17
C ALA A 606 -5.31 -15.95 -17.98
N PRO A 607 -5.97 -16.85 -18.73
CA PRO A 607 -7.43 -17.00 -18.77
C PRO A 607 -8.07 -17.32 -17.41
N ASN A 608 -7.36 -18.08 -16.55
CA ASN A 608 -7.81 -18.44 -15.20
C ASN A 608 -7.44 -17.38 -14.14
N ARG A 609 -6.87 -16.26 -14.56
CA ARG A 609 -6.53 -15.11 -13.71
C ARG A 609 -7.17 -13.86 -14.33
N GLN A 610 -6.38 -12.85 -14.67
CA GLN A 610 -6.86 -11.58 -15.22
C GLN A 610 -7.56 -11.69 -16.57
N ALA A 611 -7.28 -12.74 -17.36
CA ALA A 611 -7.81 -12.91 -18.71
C ALA A 611 -7.58 -11.66 -19.60
N PHE A 612 -6.32 -11.25 -19.72
CA PHE A 612 -5.91 -10.12 -20.54
C PHE A 612 -6.24 -10.36 -22.01
N LYS A 613 -6.78 -9.34 -22.66
CA LYS A 613 -7.16 -9.34 -24.09
C LYS A 613 -5.99 -8.99 -25.01
N ALA A 614 -4.93 -8.37 -24.49
CA ALA A 614 -3.72 -8.02 -25.24
C ALA A 614 -2.51 -7.81 -24.33
N LEU A 615 -1.31 -7.96 -24.90
CA LEU A 615 -0.04 -7.55 -24.29
C LEU A 615 0.51 -6.32 -25.01
N VAL A 616 0.78 -5.26 -24.26
CA VAL A 616 1.28 -3.98 -24.76
C VAL A 616 2.75 -3.82 -24.41
N LEU A 617 3.57 -3.55 -25.43
CA LEU A 617 4.97 -3.14 -25.30
C LEU A 617 5.13 -1.76 -25.92
N ARG A 618 5.86 -0.87 -25.26
CA ARG A 618 6.10 0.50 -25.73
C ARG A 618 7.49 0.61 -26.32
N ALA A 619 7.67 1.56 -27.24
CA ALA A 619 8.96 1.76 -27.91
C ALA A 619 10.15 2.02 -26.97
N ASN A 620 9.89 2.58 -25.77
CA ASN A 620 10.91 2.87 -24.76
C ASN A 620 11.09 1.75 -23.71
N ASP A 621 10.33 0.66 -23.79
CA ASP A 621 10.47 -0.43 -22.83
C ASP A 621 11.82 -1.14 -22.96
N THR A 622 12.36 -1.53 -21.81
CA THR A 622 13.57 -2.34 -21.69
C THR A 622 13.21 -3.82 -21.82
N LEU A 623 13.95 -4.55 -22.64
CA LEU A 623 13.69 -5.96 -22.94
C LEU A 623 14.65 -6.89 -22.20
N THR A 624 14.25 -8.15 -22.11
CA THR A 624 15.12 -9.28 -21.76
C THR A 624 15.03 -10.34 -22.86
N VAL A 625 16.10 -11.12 -23.06
CA VAL A 625 16.12 -12.19 -24.06
C VAL A 625 15.04 -13.23 -23.78
N SER A 626 14.91 -13.66 -22.51
CA SER A 626 13.91 -14.64 -22.08
C SER A 626 12.48 -14.11 -22.20
N GLY A 627 12.23 -12.84 -21.84
CA GLY A 627 10.90 -12.25 -21.95
C GLY A 627 10.45 -12.09 -23.40
N VAL A 628 11.35 -11.75 -24.32
CA VAL A 628 11.05 -11.67 -25.76
C VAL A 628 10.71 -13.04 -26.34
N GLN A 629 11.33 -14.12 -25.84
CA GLN A 629 10.93 -15.49 -26.23
C GLN A 629 9.45 -15.75 -25.89
N TYR A 630 9.01 -15.41 -24.68
CA TYR A 630 7.59 -15.54 -24.31
C TYR A 630 6.69 -14.67 -25.19
N VAL A 631 7.08 -13.44 -25.53
CA VAL A 631 6.29 -12.59 -26.43
C VAL A 631 6.11 -13.25 -27.80
N VAL A 632 7.16 -13.87 -28.34
CA VAL A 632 7.07 -14.63 -29.59
C VAL A 632 6.14 -15.83 -29.45
N ASP A 633 6.24 -16.58 -28.37
CA ASP A 633 5.39 -17.74 -28.12
C ASP A 633 3.91 -17.34 -27.97
N TYR A 634 3.63 -16.25 -27.23
CA TYR A 634 2.29 -15.70 -27.07
C TYR A 634 1.70 -15.16 -28.37
N ALA A 635 2.51 -14.48 -29.19
CA ALA A 635 2.08 -14.01 -30.51
C ALA A 635 1.68 -15.19 -31.41
N ASN A 636 2.49 -16.26 -31.43
CA ASN A 636 2.17 -17.47 -32.20
C ASN A 636 0.97 -18.24 -31.64
N ALA A 637 0.69 -18.13 -30.34
CA ALA A 637 -0.51 -18.66 -29.70
C ALA A 637 -1.77 -17.81 -29.95
N GLY A 638 -1.65 -16.70 -30.68
CA GLY A 638 -2.77 -15.87 -31.11
C GLY A 638 -3.12 -14.70 -30.19
N LEU A 639 -2.33 -14.43 -29.15
CA LEU A 639 -2.53 -13.25 -28.30
C LEU A 639 -2.27 -11.97 -29.10
N PRO A 640 -3.15 -10.96 -29.05
CA PRO A 640 -2.84 -9.64 -29.61
C PRO A 640 -1.62 -9.00 -28.94
N ILE A 641 -0.58 -8.72 -29.73
CA ILE A 641 0.63 -8.00 -29.27
C ILE A 641 0.62 -6.60 -29.86
N ILE A 642 0.67 -5.59 -29.00
CA ILE A 642 0.56 -4.18 -29.39
C ILE A 642 1.87 -3.46 -29.08
N PHE A 643 2.59 -3.07 -30.13
CA PHE A 643 3.75 -2.19 -30.05
C PHE A 643 3.30 -0.72 -30.12
N SER A 644 3.19 -0.09 -28.95
CA SER A 644 2.74 1.30 -28.80
C SER A 644 3.91 2.28 -28.97
N GLY A 645 3.80 3.16 -29.96
CA GLY A 645 4.86 4.13 -30.33
C GLY A 645 6.01 3.55 -31.15
N GLY A 646 6.02 2.23 -31.42
CA GLY A 646 7.09 1.53 -32.14
C GLY A 646 7.57 0.25 -31.45
N ILE A 647 8.41 -0.53 -32.14
CA ILE A 647 8.98 -1.78 -31.60
C ILE A 647 10.18 -1.44 -30.70
N PRO A 648 10.18 -1.84 -29.41
CA PRO A 648 11.28 -1.57 -28.49
C PRO A 648 12.60 -2.19 -28.94
N GLN A 649 13.71 -1.54 -28.60
CA GLN A 649 15.07 -1.95 -28.97
C GLN A 649 16.03 -2.03 -27.77
N ASN A 650 15.64 -1.54 -26.59
CA ASN A 650 16.50 -1.49 -25.43
C ASN A 650 16.60 -2.89 -24.81
N LEU A 651 17.80 -3.36 -24.51
CA LEU A 651 18.05 -4.65 -23.83
C LEU A 651 18.81 -4.37 -22.54
N THR A 652 18.37 -4.96 -21.42
CA THR A 652 19.13 -4.89 -20.16
C THR A 652 20.14 -6.03 -20.05
N GLY A 653 21.17 -5.82 -19.23
CA GLY A 653 22.26 -6.76 -18.97
C GLY A 653 23.34 -6.74 -20.04
N TYR A 654 24.47 -7.38 -19.74
CA TYR A 654 25.62 -7.42 -20.63
C TYR A 654 25.40 -8.42 -21.77
N ASN A 655 25.63 -7.98 -23.00
CA ASN A 655 25.34 -8.77 -24.20
C ASN A 655 26.49 -9.75 -24.54
N VAL A 656 26.62 -10.83 -23.77
CA VAL A 656 27.66 -11.87 -23.94
C VAL A 656 27.49 -12.68 -25.23
N SER A 657 26.26 -12.82 -25.75
CA SER A 657 25.89 -13.86 -26.72
C SER A 657 25.03 -13.37 -27.90
N SER A 658 25.22 -12.13 -28.35
CA SER A 658 24.43 -11.52 -29.45
C SER A 658 22.91 -11.40 -29.17
N GLY A 659 22.53 -11.27 -27.90
CA GLY A 659 21.14 -11.10 -27.44
C GLY A 659 20.40 -9.95 -28.12
N THR A 660 21.07 -8.82 -28.39
CA THR A 660 20.46 -7.71 -29.15
C THR A 660 20.07 -8.13 -30.57
N GLU A 661 20.91 -8.89 -31.26
CA GLU A 661 20.61 -9.39 -32.61
C GLU A 661 19.47 -10.40 -32.59
N TYR A 662 19.50 -11.29 -31.60
CA TYR A 662 18.44 -12.25 -31.35
C TYR A 662 17.09 -11.56 -31.13
N VAL A 663 17.00 -10.62 -30.18
CA VAL A 663 15.76 -9.91 -29.84
C VAL A 663 15.21 -9.16 -31.05
N ARG A 664 16.07 -8.48 -31.82
CA ARG A 664 15.64 -7.80 -33.05
C ARG A 664 15.06 -8.78 -34.07
N SER A 665 15.74 -9.90 -34.28
CA SER A 665 15.29 -10.94 -35.22
C SER A 665 13.98 -11.59 -34.76
N ALA A 666 13.86 -11.86 -33.46
CA ALA A 666 12.68 -12.47 -32.83
C ALA A 666 11.45 -11.56 -32.98
N LEU A 667 11.54 -10.28 -32.60
CA LEU A 667 10.43 -9.34 -32.76
C LEU A 667 10.09 -9.08 -34.22
N ALA A 668 11.08 -9.01 -35.11
CA ALA A 668 10.84 -8.91 -36.56
C ALA A 668 10.12 -10.14 -37.13
N SER A 669 10.36 -11.33 -36.57
CA SER A 669 9.72 -12.57 -37.02
C SER A 669 8.22 -12.61 -36.77
N ILE A 670 7.73 -11.91 -35.72
CA ILE A 670 6.31 -11.85 -35.37
C ILE A 670 5.62 -10.59 -35.90
N ALA A 671 6.35 -9.57 -36.34
CA ALA A 671 5.79 -8.29 -36.81
C ALA A 671 4.87 -8.43 -38.03
N GLY A 672 4.91 -9.56 -38.75
CA GLY A 672 4.03 -9.85 -39.89
C GLY A 672 2.81 -10.72 -39.55
N LEU A 673 2.61 -11.11 -38.30
CA LEU A 673 1.43 -11.87 -37.86
C LEU A 673 0.19 -10.95 -37.79
N ASP A 674 -0.98 -11.49 -38.13
CA ASP A 674 -2.24 -10.72 -38.19
C ASP A 674 -2.68 -10.14 -36.84
N ASN A 675 -2.24 -10.74 -35.73
CA ASN A 675 -2.52 -10.32 -34.34
C ASN A 675 -1.41 -9.45 -33.73
N VAL A 676 -0.41 -9.02 -34.51
CA VAL A 676 0.69 -8.18 -34.03
C VAL A 676 0.59 -6.81 -34.71
N HIS A 677 0.52 -5.75 -33.90
CA HIS A 677 0.24 -4.41 -34.39
C HIS A 677 1.23 -3.39 -33.87
N VAL A 678 1.68 -2.48 -34.74
CA VAL A 678 2.41 -1.28 -34.37
C VAL A 678 1.47 -0.09 -34.48
N VAL A 679 1.26 0.62 -33.38
CA VAL A 679 0.29 1.73 -33.27
C VAL A 679 0.96 2.97 -32.69
N PRO A 680 0.37 4.17 -32.85
CA PRO A 680 0.87 5.37 -32.17
C PRO A 680 0.84 5.23 -30.64
N TYR A 681 1.72 5.98 -29.95
CA TYR A 681 1.72 6.03 -28.49
C TYR A 681 0.48 6.75 -27.93
N ASP A 682 0.15 7.90 -28.51
CA ASP A 682 -1.04 8.67 -28.18
C ASP A 682 -2.30 8.05 -28.78
N ASN A 683 -3.43 8.16 -28.08
CA ASN A 683 -4.72 7.59 -28.50
C ASN A 683 -4.66 6.06 -28.70
N LEU A 684 -3.94 5.37 -27.80
CA LEU A 684 -3.89 3.92 -27.75
C LEU A 684 -5.29 3.32 -27.61
N ALA A 685 -6.17 3.92 -26.81
CA ALA A 685 -7.56 3.47 -26.66
C ALA A 685 -8.31 3.40 -27.99
N THR A 686 -8.15 4.42 -28.84
CA THR A 686 -8.76 4.46 -30.18
C THR A 686 -8.15 3.39 -31.09
N SER A 687 -6.83 3.21 -31.01
CA SER A 687 -6.13 2.19 -31.80
C SER A 687 -6.59 0.78 -31.43
N LEU A 688 -6.72 0.47 -30.14
CA LEU A 688 -7.23 -0.82 -29.64
C LEU A 688 -8.67 -1.08 -30.11
N GLN A 689 -9.55 -0.07 -30.02
CA GLN A 689 -10.94 -0.18 -30.48
C GLN A 689 -11.02 -0.46 -31.99
N ALA A 690 -10.17 0.17 -32.80
CA ALA A 690 -10.12 -0.07 -34.24
C ALA A 690 -9.66 -1.51 -34.59
N LEU A 691 -8.90 -2.14 -33.69
CA LEU A 691 -8.47 -3.54 -33.77
C LEU A 691 -9.51 -4.52 -33.20
N GLY A 692 -10.64 -4.02 -32.68
CA GLY A 692 -11.69 -4.83 -32.08
C GLY A 692 -11.40 -5.28 -30.64
N ILE A 693 -10.31 -4.79 -30.03
CA ILE A 693 -10.01 -4.99 -28.61
C ILE A 693 -10.78 -3.92 -27.86
N THR A 694 -11.89 -4.27 -27.19
CA THR A 694 -12.72 -3.30 -26.45
C THR A 694 -12.73 -3.60 -24.96
N PRO A 695 -12.87 -2.60 -24.07
CA PRO A 695 -12.82 -2.83 -22.63
C PRO A 695 -14.10 -3.51 -22.11
N ARG A 696 -13.97 -4.24 -21.00
CA ARG A 696 -15.13 -4.89 -20.31
C ARG A 696 -16.12 -3.86 -19.77
N THR A 697 -15.62 -2.69 -19.40
CA THR A 697 -16.42 -1.51 -19.02
C THR A 697 -16.17 -0.40 -20.03
N ARG A 698 -17.19 0.02 -20.77
CA ARG A 698 -17.11 1.21 -21.63
C ARG A 698 -17.75 2.39 -20.93
N THR A 699 -16.97 3.43 -20.68
CA THR A 699 -17.41 4.66 -20.01
C THR A 699 -17.77 5.73 -21.03
N SER A 700 -18.86 6.45 -20.75
CA SER A 700 -19.25 7.66 -21.48
C SER A 700 -19.66 8.72 -20.46
N SER A 701 -18.70 9.51 -20.01
CA SER A 701 -18.88 10.61 -19.06
C SER A 701 -17.87 11.73 -19.38
N ALA A 702 -18.14 12.93 -18.87
CA ALA A 702 -17.19 14.04 -18.88
C ALA A 702 -16.11 13.89 -17.78
N ARG A 703 -16.32 12.99 -16.80
CA ARG A 703 -15.37 12.64 -15.74
C ARG A 703 -14.87 11.22 -15.94
N THR A 704 -13.65 10.93 -15.50
CA THR A 704 -13.11 9.56 -15.50
C THR A 704 -13.78 8.76 -14.39
N PHE A 705 -14.43 7.65 -14.77
CA PHE A 705 -14.92 6.65 -13.82
C PHE A 705 -13.99 5.44 -13.83
N TYR A 706 -13.21 5.28 -12.77
CA TYR A 706 -12.38 4.10 -12.58
C TYR A 706 -13.25 2.90 -12.28
N THR A 707 -12.91 1.75 -12.87
CA THR A 707 -13.66 0.51 -12.69
C THR A 707 -12.74 -0.62 -12.25
N TYR A 708 -13.26 -1.53 -11.42
CA TYR A 708 -12.55 -2.75 -11.03
C TYR A 708 -13.50 -3.94 -11.11
N TRP A 709 -13.21 -4.88 -12.03
CA TRP A 709 -14.05 -6.02 -12.38
C TRP A 709 -13.56 -7.30 -11.72
N ARG A 710 -14.47 -8.03 -11.06
CA ARG A 710 -14.18 -9.33 -10.44
C ARG A 710 -15.27 -10.34 -10.76
N GLU A 711 -14.89 -11.60 -10.93
CA GLU A 711 -15.82 -12.71 -11.20
C GLU A 711 -15.71 -13.76 -10.09
N ALA A 712 -16.84 -14.10 -9.47
CA ALA A 712 -16.93 -15.06 -8.37
C ALA A 712 -18.11 -16.02 -8.61
N GLY A 713 -17.85 -17.21 -9.13
CA GLY A 713 -18.90 -18.15 -9.53
C GLY A 713 -19.87 -17.54 -10.54
N ASP A 714 -21.17 -17.52 -10.21
CA ASP A 714 -22.22 -16.93 -11.07
C ASP A 714 -22.41 -15.42 -10.87
N MET A 715 -21.48 -14.74 -10.20
CA MET A 715 -21.56 -13.31 -9.90
C MET A 715 -20.42 -12.56 -10.58
N THR A 716 -20.76 -11.42 -11.17
CA THR A 716 -19.78 -10.42 -11.63
C THR A 716 -19.93 -9.17 -10.78
N TYR A 717 -18.86 -8.71 -10.15
CA TYR A 717 -18.84 -7.46 -9.41
C TYR A 717 -18.04 -6.40 -10.13
N VAL A 718 -18.53 -5.16 -10.12
CA VAL A 718 -17.83 -4.00 -10.67
C VAL A 718 -17.92 -2.84 -9.69
N PHE A 719 -16.79 -2.48 -9.11
CA PHE A 719 -16.63 -1.23 -8.37
C PHE A 719 -16.47 -0.08 -9.37
N VAL A 720 -17.17 1.03 -9.12
CA VAL A 720 -17.12 2.24 -9.93
C VAL A 720 -16.78 3.42 -9.02
N TYR A 721 -15.79 4.21 -9.42
CA TYR A 721 -15.25 5.31 -8.63
C TYR A 721 -15.06 6.58 -9.44
N ASN A 722 -15.68 7.67 -8.98
CA ASN A 722 -15.39 9.03 -9.45
C ASN A 722 -14.34 9.65 -8.54
N ASP A 723 -13.06 9.59 -8.91
CA ASP A 723 -11.95 10.10 -8.08
C ASP A 723 -12.06 11.61 -7.85
N ALA A 724 -12.30 12.37 -8.92
CA ALA A 724 -12.40 13.83 -8.91
C ALA A 724 -11.25 14.52 -8.13
N TRP A 725 -10.03 13.95 -8.18
CA TRP A 725 -8.86 14.43 -7.44
C TRP A 725 -8.46 15.88 -7.77
N ASP A 726 -8.92 16.39 -8.92
CA ASP A 726 -8.70 17.75 -9.41
C ASP A 726 -9.73 18.77 -8.89
N SER A 727 -10.62 18.36 -7.99
CA SER A 727 -11.75 19.15 -7.49
C SER A 727 -11.74 19.21 -5.96
N GLU A 728 -12.29 20.28 -5.37
CA GLU A 728 -12.43 20.39 -3.91
C GLU A 728 -13.48 19.40 -3.37
N LEU A 729 -13.40 19.09 -2.07
CA LEU A 729 -14.36 18.20 -1.41
C LEU A 729 -15.81 18.76 -1.54
N GLY A 730 -16.71 17.93 -2.08
CA GLY A 730 -18.09 18.32 -2.38
C GLY A 730 -18.31 18.89 -3.79
N GLU A 731 -17.24 19.06 -4.57
CA GLU A 731 -17.31 19.39 -5.99
C GLU A 731 -17.01 18.14 -6.85
N GLY A 732 -16.82 18.32 -8.16
CA GLY A 732 -16.35 17.24 -9.03
C GLY A 732 -17.38 16.15 -9.36
N ALA A 733 -18.66 16.38 -9.07
CA ALA A 733 -19.73 15.46 -9.45
C ALA A 733 -19.72 15.16 -10.96
N GLY A 734 -19.98 13.90 -11.30
CA GLY A 734 -19.99 13.41 -12.67
C GLY A 734 -21.24 12.58 -12.94
N THR A 735 -21.85 12.82 -14.09
CA THR A 735 -22.94 11.97 -14.61
C THR A 735 -22.48 11.32 -15.91
N GLY A 736 -22.85 10.07 -16.12
CA GLY A 736 -22.47 9.33 -17.32
C GLY A 736 -23.21 8.01 -17.46
N SER A 737 -22.83 7.25 -18.47
CA SER A 737 -23.27 5.87 -18.63
C SER A 737 -22.06 4.93 -18.72
N ILE A 738 -22.22 3.74 -18.14
CA ILE A 738 -21.25 2.66 -18.24
C ILE A 738 -21.93 1.47 -18.91
N THR A 739 -21.29 0.92 -19.93
CA THR A 739 -21.70 -0.33 -20.58
C THR A 739 -20.78 -1.46 -20.15
N PHE A 740 -21.35 -2.44 -19.46
CA PHE A 740 -20.69 -3.62 -18.93
C PHE A 740 -20.87 -4.79 -19.90
N GLU A 741 -19.80 -5.55 -20.14
CA GLU A 741 -19.78 -6.76 -20.99
C GLU A 741 -20.40 -7.98 -20.25
N THR A 742 -21.62 -7.83 -19.74
CA THR A 742 -22.35 -8.86 -18.98
C THR A 742 -23.86 -8.66 -19.08
N THR A 743 -24.62 -9.74 -18.87
CA THR A 743 -26.09 -9.76 -18.97
C THR A 743 -26.79 -10.29 -17.70
N GLY A 744 -26.07 -10.49 -16.60
CA GLY A 744 -26.68 -10.87 -15.32
C GLY A 744 -27.68 -9.82 -14.82
N ALA A 745 -28.57 -10.21 -13.90
CA ALA A 745 -29.49 -9.28 -13.25
C ALA A 745 -28.70 -8.31 -12.35
N PRO A 746 -28.79 -6.98 -12.55
CA PRO A 746 -27.95 -6.03 -11.82
C PRO A 746 -28.48 -5.70 -10.42
N TYR A 747 -27.58 -5.65 -9.45
CA TYR A 747 -27.81 -5.24 -8.06
C TYR A 747 -26.83 -4.14 -7.66
N GLU A 748 -27.29 -3.20 -6.83
CA GLU A 748 -26.44 -2.21 -6.16
C GLU A 748 -26.12 -2.70 -4.75
N TYR A 749 -24.82 -2.67 -4.42
CA TYR A 749 -24.27 -3.01 -3.12
C TYR A 749 -23.79 -1.72 -2.45
N ASP A 750 -24.51 -1.27 -1.43
CA ASP A 750 -24.17 -0.06 -0.69
C ASP A 750 -23.16 -0.39 0.41
N ALA A 751 -21.91 0.04 0.25
CA ALA A 751 -20.85 -0.22 1.20
C ALA A 751 -21.01 0.55 2.54
N TRP A 752 -21.75 1.66 2.58
CA TRP A 752 -21.98 2.42 3.83
C TRP A 752 -23.01 1.72 4.71
N THR A 753 -24.10 1.25 4.12
CA THR A 753 -25.22 0.64 4.86
C THR A 753 -25.15 -0.88 4.93
N GLY A 754 -24.51 -1.53 3.95
CA GLY A 754 -24.55 -2.98 3.76
C GLY A 754 -25.79 -3.47 3.00
N GLU A 755 -26.66 -2.57 2.56
CA GLU A 755 -27.87 -2.94 1.82
C GLU A 755 -27.51 -3.44 0.41
N VAL A 756 -28.20 -4.50 -0.03
CA VAL A 756 -28.14 -5.01 -1.40
C VAL A 756 -29.54 -4.89 -2.01
N LYS A 757 -29.66 -4.14 -3.11
CA LYS A 757 -30.95 -3.88 -3.76
C LYS A 757 -30.89 -4.07 -5.28
N PRO A 758 -31.94 -4.59 -5.92
CA PRO A 758 -31.96 -4.76 -7.36
C PRO A 758 -31.98 -3.40 -8.06
N LEU A 759 -31.18 -3.25 -9.11
CA LEU A 759 -31.27 -2.10 -10.00
C LEU A 759 -32.44 -2.29 -10.97
N LEU A 760 -33.33 -1.30 -11.02
CA LEU A 760 -34.56 -1.38 -11.83
C LEU A 760 -34.48 -0.58 -13.14
N ALA A 761 -33.44 0.21 -13.34
CA ALA A 761 -33.23 1.02 -14.54
C ALA A 761 -31.89 0.69 -15.20
N TYR A 762 -31.96 0.07 -16.38
CA TYR A 762 -30.81 -0.27 -17.21
C TYR A 762 -31.29 -0.67 -18.60
N GLN A 763 -30.38 -0.62 -19.57
CA GLN A 763 -30.62 -1.15 -20.91
C GLN A 763 -29.77 -2.40 -21.08
N GLN A 764 -30.33 -3.45 -21.68
CA GLN A 764 -29.59 -4.68 -21.91
C GLN A 764 -29.68 -5.09 -23.37
N SER A 765 -28.54 -5.45 -23.96
CA SER A 765 -28.43 -6.05 -25.29
C SER A 765 -28.29 -7.57 -25.16
N ALA A 766 -27.94 -8.27 -26.25
CA ALA A 766 -27.65 -9.70 -26.18
C ALA A 766 -26.37 -10.03 -25.38
N SER A 767 -25.47 -9.07 -25.15
CA SER A 767 -24.16 -9.30 -24.55
C SER A 767 -23.70 -8.21 -23.57
N THR A 768 -24.50 -7.16 -23.35
CA THR A 768 -24.09 -6.02 -22.54
C THR A 768 -25.22 -5.46 -21.72
N THR A 769 -24.89 -4.85 -20.58
CA THR A 769 -25.82 -4.06 -19.76
C THR A 769 -25.28 -2.63 -19.65
N THR A 770 -26.12 -1.63 -19.87
CA THR A 770 -25.78 -0.21 -19.79
C THR A 770 -26.56 0.45 -18.67
N ILE A 771 -25.86 1.11 -17.76
CA ILE A 771 -26.41 1.76 -16.57
C ILE A 771 -25.98 3.23 -16.57
N SER A 772 -26.93 4.13 -16.33
CA SER A 772 -26.65 5.55 -16.08
C SER A 772 -26.34 5.78 -14.61
N LEU A 773 -25.27 6.49 -14.31
CA LEU A 773 -24.81 6.78 -12.95
C LEU A 773 -24.57 8.27 -12.78
N SER A 774 -24.90 8.79 -11.60
CA SER A 774 -24.47 10.10 -11.11
C SER A 774 -23.73 9.88 -9.80
N LEU A 775 -22.47 10.28 -9.74
CA LEU A 775 -21.59 10.11 -8.58
C LEU A 775 -21.01 11.47 -8.20
N ALA A 776 -21.08 11.84 -6.92
CA ALA A 776 -20.35 12.98 -6.39
C ALA A 776 -18.83 12.79 -6.58
N GLY A 777 -18.06 13.87 -6.48
CA GLY A 777 -16.61 13.76 -6.45
C GLY A 777 -16.18 12.89 -5.27
N ASN A 778 -15.25 11.98 -5.51
CA ASN A 778 -14.77 10.99 -4.54
C ASN A 778 -15.83 9.93 -4.13
N GLN A 779 -16.96 9.79 -4.83
CA GLN A 779 -17.98 8.80 -4.50
C GLN A 779 -17.77 7.46 -5.23
N THR A 780 -18.20 6.37 -4.59
CA THR A 780 -18.10 5.00 -5.10
C THR A 780 -19.45 4.28 -5.11
N THR A 781 -19.63 3.32 -6.01
CA THR A 781 -20.71 2.31 -5.93
C THR A 781 -20.19 0.94 -6.37
N ILE A 782 -20.83 -0.13 -5.92
CA ILE A 782 -20.55 -1.51 -6.37
C ILE A 782 -21.79 -2.02 -7.09
N ILE A 783 -21.62 -2.45 -8.34
CA ILE A 783 -22.66 -3.09 -9.13
C ILE A 783 -22.33 -4.57 -9.28
N GLU A 784 -23.24 -5.43 -8.86
CA GLU A 784 -23.18 -6.88 -9.06
C GLU A 784 -24.10 -7.27 -10.23
N PHE A 785 -23.74 -8.33 -10.96
CA PHE A 785 -24.56 -8.94 -12.01
C PHE A 785 -24.68 -10.44 -11.75
N ASN A 786 -25.89 -10.86 -11.34
CA ASN A 786 -26.19 -12.23 -11.01
C ASN A 786 -26.61 -13.00 -12.27
N HIS A 787 -25.78 -13.94 -12.71
CA HIS A 787 -26.01 -14.73 -13.93
C HIS A 787 -27.00 -15.88 -13.75
N SER A 788 -27.28 -16.27 -12.51
CA SER A 788 -28.33 -17.24 -12.18
C SER A 788 -29.74 -16.65 -12.29
N GLU A 789 -29.85 -15.31 -12.33
CA GLU A 789 -31.11 -14.60 -12.46
C GLU A 789 -31.29 -13.99 -13.85
N LYS A 790 -32.52 -14.01 -14.36
CA LYS A 790 -32.83 -13.32 -15.61
C LYS A 790 -32.98 -11.83 -15.33
N ALA A 791 -32.09 -11.05 -15.93
CA ALA A 791 -32.30 -9.62 -16.08
C ALA A 791 -33.68 -9.35 -16.70
N SER A 792 -34.38 -8.39 -16.12
CA SER A 792 -35.69 -7.92 -16.57
C SER A 792 -35.71 -6.41 -16.33
N PRO A 793 -35.15 -5.61 -17.27
CA PRO A 793 -35.12 -4.16 -17.13
C PRO A 793 -36.55 -3.63 -17.02
N ARG A 794 -36.75 -2.80 -16.00
CA ARG A 794 -38.07 -2.24 -15.64
C ARG A 794 -38.20 -0.79 -16.11
N ALA A 795 -37.09 -0.06 -16.24
CA ALA A 795 -37.04 1.23 -16.91
C ALA A 795 -35.76 1.34 -17.76
N ILE A 796 -35.75 2.23 -18.77
CA ILE A 796 -34.58 2.47 -19.63
C ILE A 796 -33.49 3.20 -18.83
N SER A 797 -33.88 4.22 -18.08
CA SER A 797 -33.04 5.01 -17.17
C SER A 797 -33.95 5.70 -16.16
N PHE A 798 -33.37 6.09 -15.02
CA PHE A 798 -34.02 7.00 -14.08
C PHE A 798 -33.35 8.38 -14.15
N PRO A 799 -34.13 9.47 -14.09
CA PRO A 799 -33.58 10.79 -13.76
C PRO A 799 -32.87 10.77 -12.40
N GLU A 800 -31.89 11.64 -12.23
CA GLU A 800 -31.11 11.77 -10.99
C GLU A 800 -31.97 12.12 -9.78
N GLU A 801 -33.09 12.80 -9.99
CA GLU A 801 -34.03 13.19 -8.94
C GLU A 801 -34.87 12.00 -8.43
N ILE A 802 -34.64 10.78 -8.92
CA ILE A 802 -35.20 9.55 -8.34
C ILE A 802 -34.25 9.00 -7.29
N TYR A 803 -34.59 9.23 -6.03
CA TYR A 803 -33.78 8.80 -4.88
C TYR A 803 -33.86 7.30 -4.62
N SER A 804 -35.00 6.67 -4.90
CA SER A 804 -35.13 5.21 -4.83
C SER A 804 -36.30 4.68 -5.66
N ALA A 805 -36.19 3.41 -6.05
CA ALA A 805 -37.22 2.66 -6.74
C ALA A 805 -37.38 1.30 -6.06
N ILE A 806 -38.53 1.08 -5.41
CA ILE A 806 -38.77 -0.10 -4.58
C ILE A 806 -39.88 -0.95 -5.20
N ARG A 807 -39.66 -2.26 -5.31
CA ARG A 807 -40.66 -3.20 -5.81
C ARG A 807 -41.78 -3.38 -4.79
N SER A 808 -43.03 -3.15 -5.21
CA SER A 808 -44.24 -3.32 -4.38
C SER A 808 -45.17 -4.45 -4.89
N GLY A 809 -44.88 -5.03 -6.06
CA GLY A 809 -45.60 -6.16 -6.63
C GLY A 809 -44.87 -6.81 -7.81
N SER A 810 -45.56 -7.64 -8.60
CA SER A 810 -44.94 -8.33 -9.75
C SER A 810 -44.48 -7.36 -10.86
N SER A 811 -45.21 -6.27 -11.08
CA SER A 811 -44.92 -5.20 -12.05
C SER A 811 -45.03 -3.78 -11.46
N GLN A 812 -45.32 -3.65 -10.16
CA GLN A 812 -45.49 -2.33 -9.52
C GLN A 812 -44.20 -1.92 -8.81
N VAL A 813 -43.77 -0.69 -9.10
CA VAL A 813 -42.62 -0.05 -8.48
C VAL A 813 -43.06 1.28 -7.89
N VAL A 814 -42.63 1.53 -6.65
CA VAL A 814 -42.82 2.79 -5.95
C VAL A 814 -41.56 3.60 -6.16
N LEU A 815 -41.68 4.72 -6.86
CA LEU A 815 -40.61 5.69 -7.04
C LEU A 815 -40.71 6.75 -5.95
N LYS A 816 -39.61 7.02 -5.26
CA LYS A 816 -39.44 8.23 -4.43
C LYS A 816 -38.69 9.24 -5.26
N ALA A 817 -39.37 10.30 -5.68
CA ALA A 817 -38.81 11.28 -6.61
C ALA A 817 -38.93 12.71 -6.09
N GLY A 818 -37.83 13.45 -6.20
CA GLY A 818 -37.76 14.89 -6.04
C GLY A 818 -38.45 15.63 -7.20
N ASN A 819 -38.00 16.85 -7.47
CA ASN A 819 -38.50 17.62 -8.61
C ASN A 819 -37.87 17.15 -9.93
N ALA A 820 -38.26 15.95 -10.39
CA ALA A 820 -37.74 15.36 -11.61
C ALA A 820 -38.04 16.25 -12.83
N THR A 821 -36.99 16.73 -13.48
CA THR A 821 -37.10 17.62 -14.65
C THR A 821 -37.36 16.85 -15.95
N GLN A 822 -37.12 15.54 -15.94
CA GLN A 822 -37.34 14.63 -17.07
C GLN A 822 -38.36 13.54 -16.70
N PRO A 823 -39.15 13.04 -17.67
CA PRO A 823 -40.06 11.93 -17.43
C PRO A 823 -39.30 10.62 -17.26
N VAL A 824 -39.89 9.67 -16.52
CA VAL A 824 -39.42 8.29 -16.47
C VAL A 824 -39.81 7.58 -17.75
N LEU A 825 -38.83 6.98 -18.43
CA LEU A 825 -39.05 6.24 -19.66
C LEU A 825 -39.24 4.75 -19.36
N LEU A 826 -40.45 4.26 -19.62
CA LEU A 826 -40.81 2.84 -19.49
C LEU A 826 -40.19 2.01 -20.62
N PRO A 827 -40.06 0.69 -20.47
CA PRO A 827 -39.45 -0.18 -21.48
C PRO A 827 -40.19 -0.17 -22.84
N ASN A 828 -41.49 0.15 -22.81
CA ASN A 828 -42.32 0.29 -24.01
C ASN A 828 -42.22 1.68 -24.68
N GLY A 829 -41.33 2.55 -24.20
CA GLY A 829 -41.14 3.93 -24.68
C GLY A 829 -42.14 4.96 -24.15
N THR A 830 -43.05 4.59 -23.24
CA THR A 830 -43.99 5.53 -22.62
C THR A 830 -43.25 6.44 -21.63
N ALA A 831 -43.46 7.75 -21.72
CA ALA A 831 -42.96 8.73 -20.77
C ALA A 831 -43.97 8.95 -19.63
N VAL A 832 -43.53 8.81 -18.38
CA VAL A 832 -44.33 9.08 -17.17
C VAL A 832 -43.80 10.33 -16.48
N THR A 833 -44.60 11.39 -16.46
CA THR A 833 -44.31 12.61 -15.68
C THR A 833 -44.63 12.38 -14.21
N LEU A 834 -43.69 12.71 -13.32
CA LEU A 834 -43.85 12.53 -11.88
C LEU A 834 -44.45 13.80 -11.23
N PRO A 835 -45.18 13.66 -10.10
CA PRO A 835 -45.68 14.81 -9.34
C PRO A 835 -44.55 15.67 -8.79
N ILE A 836 -44.72 16.99 -8.81
CA ILE A 836 -43.75 17.93 -8.28
C ILE A 836 -43.92 18.03 -6.75
N PRO A 837 -42.88 17.68 -5.94
CA PRO A 837 -42.92 17.83 -4.51
C PRO A 837 -42.78 19.30 -4.08
N ALA A 838 -42.86 19.57 -2.78
CA ALA A 838 -42.56 20.89 -2.24
C ALA A 838 -41.10 21.29 -2.51
N ALA A 839 -40.82 22.61 -2.53
CA ALA A 839 -39.47 23.10 -2.70
C ALA A 839 -38.55 22.67 -1.54
N PRO A 840 -37.26 22.39 -1.82
CA PRO A 840 -36.25 22.18 -0.78
C PRO A 840 -36.23 23.32 0.23
N THR A 841 -36.12 22.97 1.51
CA THR A 841 -36.11 23.95 2.61
C THR A 841 -34.81 23.83 3.40
N PRO A 842 -33.92 24.85 3.38
CA PRO A 842 -32.72 24.85 4.20
C PRO A 842 -33.09 25.01 5.68
N LEU A 843 -32.45 24.23 6.53
CA LEU A 843 -32.62 24.32 7.98
C LEU A 843 -31.80 25.47 8.54
N THR A 844 -32.42 26.26 9.40
CA THR A 844 -31.80 27.44 10.03
C THR A 844 -31.96 27.35 11.55
N SER A 845 -31.40 28.33 12.28
CA SER A 845 -31.59 28.46 13.74
C SER A 845 -31.07 27.26 14.53
N TRP A 846 -29.81 26.91 14.31
CA TRP A 846 -29.14 25.80 14.97
C TRP A 846 -28.70 26.18 16.38
N THR A 847 -28.81 25.24 17.32
CA THR A 847 -28.06 25.28 18.58
C THR A 847 -26.88 24.33 18.46
N LEU A 848 -25.67 24.85 18.67
CA LEU A 848 -24.43 24.08 18.70
C LEU A 848 -23.92 24.03 20.13
N THR A 849 -23.82 22.85 20.73
CA THR A 849 -23.03 22.61 21.94
C THR A 849 -21.70 21.98 21.53
N VAL A 850 -20.59 22.67 21.81
CA VAL A 850 -19.23 22.15 21.58
C VAL A 850 -18.73 21.53 22.87
N GLU A 851 -18.48 20.23 22.87
CA GLU A 851 -17.66 19.56 23.86
C GLU A 851 -16.20 19.71 23.45
N SER A 852 -15.51 20.61 24.14
CA SER A 852 -14.11 20.96 23.91
C SER A 852 -13.21 19.96 24.64
N TRP A 853 -12.26 19.41 23.91
CA TRP A 853 -11.18 18.59 24.44
C TRP A 853 -9.97 19.49 24.60
N SER A 854 -9.57 19.74 25.85
CA SER A 854 -8.44 20.61 26.19
C SER A 854 -7.29 19.80 26.79
N PRO A 855 -6.05 20.29 26.69
CA PRO A 855 -4.93 19.68 27.39
C PRO A 855 -5.22 19.61 28.90
N PRO A 856 -4.87 18.51 29.57
CA PRO A 856 -4.97 18.43 31.02
C PRO A 856 -4.01 19.42 31.69
N SER A 857 -4.22 19.71 32.98
CA SER A 857 -3.36 20.65 33.72
C SER A 857 -1.93 20.15 33.92
N ASP A 858 -1.75 18.83 33.97
CA ASP A 858 -0.44 18.17 34.02
C ASP A 858 -0.36 17.20 32.83
N LEU A 859 0.36 17.62 31.79
CA LEU A 859 0.45 16.87 30.54
C LEU A 859 1.12 15.51 30.71
N GLU A 860 2.02 15.35 31.69
CA GLU A 860 2.79 14.11 31.89
C GLU A 860 2.09 13.15 32.86
N ALA A 861 1.31 13.67 33.81
CA ALA A 861 0.50 12.84 34.70
C ALA A 861 -0.75 12.29 33.98
N ASP A 862 -1.41 13.11 33.15
CA ASP A 862 -2.70 12.78 32.51
C ASP A 862 -2.53 12.57 30.99
N GLN A 863 -1.59 11.71 30.59
CA GLN A 863 -1.17 11.55 29.18
C GLN A 863 -2.28 11.13 28.22
N THR A 864 -3.32 10.43 28.70
CA THR A 864 -4.26 9.71 27.84
C THR A 864 -5.67 10.28 27.87
N THR A 865 -5.94 11.25 28.76
CA THR A 865 -7.30 11.76 29.01
C THR A 865 -7.33 13.29 28.87
N PRO A 866 -8.16 13.84 27.99
CA PRO A 866 -8.33 15.28 27.86
C PRO A 866 -9.16 15.86 29.03
N ALA A 867 -9.02 17.16 29.28
CA ALA A 867 -9.98 17.92 30.08
C ALA A 867 -11.19 18.31 29.22
N LEU A 868 -12.40 17.94 29.64
CA LEU A 868 -13.63 18.21 28.88
C LEU A 868 -14.38 19.44 29.41
N SER A 869 -14.89 20.27 28.50
CA SER A 869 -15.78 21.39 28.85
C SER A 869 -16.78 21.68 27.73
N ASN A 870 -17.96 22.22 28.08
CA ASN A 870 -19.02 22.49 27.12
C ASN A 870 -19.27 24.00 26.98
N SER A 871 -19.40 24.45 25.73
CA SER A 871 -19.88 25.79 25.37
C SER A 871 -21.06 25.68 24.40
N THR A 872 -21.96 26.67 24.37
CA THR A 872 -23.15 26.63 23.52
C THR A 872 -23.32 27.92 22.74
N TYR A 873 -23.68 27.78 21.46
CA TYR A 873 -23.83 28.84 20.49
C TYR A 873 -25.17 28.70 19.75
N HIS A 874 -25.78 29.81 19.41
CA HIS A 874 -26.97 29.84 18.56
C HIS A 874 -26.59 30.42 17.20
N LEU A 875 -26.81 29.65 16.15
CA LEU A 875 -26.32 29.92 14.80
C LEU A 875 -27.50 30.16 13.86
N THR A 876 -27.47 31.29 13.17
CA THR A 876 -28.40 31.56 12.07
C THR A 876 -27.94 30.92 10.76
N ALA A 877 -26.64 30.66 10.62
CA ALA A 877 -26.02 29.97 9.50
C ALA A 877 -24.93 29.02 10.00
N LEU A 878 -24.77 27.90 9.30
CA LEU A 878 -23.72 26.93 9.52
C LEU A 878 -22.41 27.46 8.91
N GLN A 879 -21.31 27.29 9.63
CA GLN A 879 -20.00 27.81 9.27
C GLN A 879 -18.92 27.08 10.08
N PRO A 880 -17.65 27.12 9.63
CA PRO A 880 -16.55 26.50 10.36
C PRO A 880 -16.39 27.06 11.79
N TRP A 881 -16.06 26.23 12.78
CA TRP A 881 -16.01 26.61 14.19
C TRP A 881 -15.11 27.82 14.47
N ASN A 882 -13.96 27.90 13.82
CA ASN A 882 -13.01 29.00 13.93
C ASN A 882 -13.55 30.36 13.43
N THR A 883 -14.71 30.36 12.74
CA THR A 883 -15.44 31.57 12.31
C THR A 883 -16.67 31.87 13.18
N ILE A 884 -17.15 30.89 13.97
CA ILE A 884 -18.28 31.06 14.89
C ILE A 884 -17.88 31.96 16.06
N SER A 885 -16.70 31.70 16.64
CA SER A 885 -16.17 32.45 17.78
C SER A 885 -14.66 32.33 17.84
N ASP A 886 -13.97 33.41 18.22
CA ASP A 886 -12.52 33.38 18.47
C ASP A 886 -12.13 32.32 19.52
N SER A 887 -13.03 32.04 20.48
CA SER A 887 -12.84 31.01 21.50
C SER A 887 -12.76 29.58 20.96
N LEU A 888 -13.22 29.34 19.73
CA LEU A 888 -13.24 28.02 19.09
C LEU A 888 -12.08 27.81 18.10
N ARG A 889 -11.20 28.80 17.88
CA ARG A 889 -10.10 28.71 16.92
C ARG A 889 -9.10 27.58 17.22
N ASN A 890 -8.85 27.33 18.50
CA ASN A 890 -7.90 26.30 18.97
C ASN A 890 -8.63 25.19 19.74
N VAL A 891 -9.86 24.89 19.35
CA VAL A 891 -10.68 23.84 19.97
C VAL A 891 -10.77 22.64 19.03
N SER A 892 -10.51 21.48 19.61
CA SER A 892 -10.86 20.17 19.05
C SER A 892 -11.88 19.49 19.95
N GLY A 893 -12.67 18.56 19.42
CA GLY A 893 -13.66 17.82 20.19
C GLY A 893 -14.88 17.44 19.35
N ARG A 894 -16.07 17.53 19.95
CA ARG A 894 -17.34 17.11 19.35
C ARG A 894 -18.35 18.26 19.35
N GLY A 895 -19.01 18.49 18.23
CA GLY A 895 -20.08 19.47 18.09
C GLY A 895 -21.44 18.78 17.97
N PHE A 896 -22.32 19.07 18.91
CA PHE A 896 -23.69 18.60 18.96
C PHE A 896 -24.60 19.73 18.43
N TYR A 897 -25.10 19.55 17.23
CA TYR A 897 -26.01 20.48 16.56
C TYR A 897 -27.45 20.00 16.72
N SER A 898 -28.37 20.91 17.00
CA SER A 898 -29.80 20.63 17.06
C SER A 898 -30.61 21.75 16.42
N THR A 899 -31.64 21.39 15.64
CA THR A 899 -32.63 22.31 15.10
C THR A 899 -33.98 21.62 14.95
N THR A 900 -35.03 22.39 14.64
CA THR A 900 -36.35 21.85 14.33
C THR A 900 -36.90 22.39 13.02
N PHE A 901 -37.81 21.64 12.42
CA PHE A 901 -38.57 22.08 11.26
C PHE A 901 -39.99 21.49 11.23
N PRO A 902 -40.97 22.22 10.69
CA PRO A 902 -42.33 21.71 10.55
C PRO A 902 -42.44 20.73 9.37
N TRP A 903 -43.25 19.68 9.51
CA TRP A 903 -43.61 18.78 8.41
C TRP A 903 -45.12 18.51 8.31
N PRO A 904 -45.74 18.58 7.11
CA PRO A 904 -45.18 19.16 5.89
C PRO A 904 -44.94 20.68 6.07
N SER A 905 -44.12 21.29 5.23
CA SER A 905 -43.92 22.74 5.30
C SER A 905 -45.26 23.47 5.13
N THR A 906 -45.45 24.61 5.82
CA THR A 906 -46.73 25.31 5.99
C THR A 906 -47.45 25.72 4.69
N ASN A 907 -46.83 25.50 3.53
CA ASN A 907 -47.32 25.85 2.20
C ASN A 907 -47.50 24.65 1.24
N SER A 908 -47.40 23.39 1.67
CA SER A 908 -47.55 22.24 0.76
C SER A 908 -48.25 21.02 1.35
N THR A 909 -49.12 20.40 0.55
CA THR A 909 -49.82 19.13 0.85
C THR A 909 -49.43 17.99 -0.11
N SER A 910 -48.44 18.20 -0.99
CA SER A 910 -48.14 17.27 -2.09
C SER A 910 -47.02 16.26 -1.82
N SER A 911 -46.27 16.38 -0.72
CA SER A 911 -45.08 15.55 -0.47
C SER A 911 -45.38 14.32 0.39
N SER A 912 -44.75 13.18 0.08
CA SER A 912 -44.95 11.90 0.78
C SER A 912 -43.81 11.52 1.73
N GLY A 913 -42.73 12.31 1.74
CA GLY A 913 -41.54 12.14 2.57
C GLY A 913 -40.46 13.14 2.14
N ALA A 914 -39.25 13.03 2.70
CA ALA A 914 -38.13 13.88 2.34
C ALA A 914 -36.78 13.17 2.48
N MET A 915 -35.80 13.61 1.69
CA MET A 915 -34.38 13.40 1.96
C MET A 915 -33.88 14.49 2.91
N LEU A 916 -32.95 14.15 3.78
CA LEU A 916 -32.15 15.11 4.54
C LEU A 916 -30.75 15.11 3.94
N GLU A 917 -30.32 16.25 3.42
CA GLU A 917 -29.04 16.42 2.73
C GLU A 917 -28.14 17.34 3.56
N PHE A 918 -26.94 16.87 3.88
CA PHE A 918 -25.90 17.63 4.59
C PHE A 918 -24.81 18.13 3.64
N GLY A 919 -24.70 17.53 2.44
CA GLY A 919 -23.61 17.77 1.51
C GLY A 919 -22.32 17.11 1.97
N ALA A 920 -21.18 17.65 1.54
CA ALA A 920 -19.88 17.11 1.95
C ALA A 920 -19.53 17.45 3.40
N ILE A 921 -18.86 16.51 4.06
CA ILE A 921 -18.53 16.53 5.49
C ILE A 921 -17.02 16.54 5.66
N SER A 922 -16.51 17.51 6.41
CA SER A 922 -15.06 17.72 6.56
C SER A 922 -14.33 16.60 7.30
N ASN A 923 -15.02 15.82 8.13
CA ASN A 923 -14.39 14.74 8.89
C ASN A 923 -15.38 13.60 9.22
N THR A 924 -16.20 13.75 10.26
CA THR A 924 -17.19 12.73 10.67
C THR A 924 -18.58 13.32 10.87
N ILE A 925 -19.62 12.52 10.63
CA ILE A 925 -21.00 12.88 10.88
C ILE A 925 -21.80 11.68 11.40
N ARG A 926 -22.67 11.92 12.39
CA ARG A 926 -23.86 11.12 12.67
C ARG A 926 -25.05 12.03 12.87
N ALA A 927 -26.22 11.56 12.47
CA ALA A 927 -27.43 12.34 12.58
C ALA A 927 -28.62 11.50 13.05
N TRP A 928 -29.60 12.19 13.63
CA TRP A 928 -30.86 11.64 14.11
C TRP A 928 -32.01 12.54 13.67
N VAL A 929 -33.16 11.93 13.39
CA VAL A 929 -34.43 12.64 13.22
C VAL A 929 -35.42 12.10 14.23
N ASN A 930 -35.99 12.97 15.07
CA ASN A 930 -36.93 12.60 16.13
C ASN A 930 -36.40 11.46 17.04
N GLY A 931 -35.10 11.47 17.33
CA GLY A 931 -34.42 10.44 18.14
C GLY A 931 -34.07 9.14 17.41
N HIS A 932 -34.45 8.99 16.14
CA HIS A 932 -34.07 7.84 15.31
C HIS A 932 -32.72 8.08 14.63
N ARG A 933 -31.72 7.22 14.88
CA ARG A 933 -30.39 7.30 14.24
C ARG A 933 -30.53 7.04 12.75
N LEU A 934 -29.97 7.93 11.93
CA LEU A 934 -29.85 7.73 10.49
C LEU A 934 -28.78 6.67 10.18
N PRO A 935 -28.85 5.98 9.03
CA PRO A 935 -27.78 5.06 8.60
C PRO A 935 -26.43 5.79 8.49
N PRO A 936 -25.30 5.06 8.44
CA PRO A 936 -24.00 5.63 8.11
C PRO A 936 -24.08 6.46 6.82
N LEU A 937 -23.50 7.66 6.83
CA LEU A 937 -23.59 8.63 5.75
C LEU A 937 -22.25 8.70 5.01
N ASP A 938 -22.30 8.71 3.67
CA ASP A 938 -21.12 8.98 2.85
C ASP A 938 -20.66 10.43 3.08
N PRO A 939 -19.46 10.71 3.61
CA PRO A 939 -19.01 12.07 3.87
C PRO A 939 -18.77 12.89 2.58
N THR A 940 -18.72 12.27 1.40
CA THR A 940 -18.57 12.98 0.13
C THR A 940 -19.89 13.59 -0.35
N ASP A 941 -21.02 12.98 0.03
CA ASP A 941 -22.38 13.40 -0.31
C ASP A 941 -23.36 12.88 0.76
N ALA A 942 -23.29 13.44 1.96
CA ALA A 942 -24.00 12.91 3.11
C ALA A 942 -25.49 13.21 3.01
N LYS A 943 -26.29 12.16 2.81
CA LYS A 943 -27.75 12.25 2.71
C LYS A 943 -28.45 10.96 3.14
N ALA A 944 -29.68 11.08 3.63
CA ALA A 944 -30.51 9.94 3.99
C ALA A 944 -32.00 10.22 3.77
N ASP A 945 -32.78 9.17 3.49
CA ASP A 945 -34.25 9.24 3.49
C ASP A 945 -34.75 9.28 4.93
N ILE A 946 -35.50 10.32 5.28
CA ILE A 946 -36.04 10.52 6.62
C ILE A 946 -37.55 10.32 6.67
N GLY A 947 -38.19 9.92 5.56
CA GLY A 947 -39.63 9.90 5.41
C GLY A 947 -40.38 9.07 6.45
N GLU A 948 -39.78 7.99 6.95
CA GLU A 948 -40.38 7.13 7.99
C GLU A 948 -40.32 7.72 9.40
N PHE A 949 -39.45 8.72 9.61
CA PHE A 949 -39.24 9.36 10.91
C PHE A 949 -40.04 10.66 11.04
N LEU A 950 -40.64 11.16 9.96
CA LEU A 950 -41.36 12.44 9.94
C LEU A 950 -42.71 12.35 10.67
N VAL A 951 -42.99 13.35 11.50
CA VAL A 951 -44.27 13.55 12.18
C VAL A 951 -45.10 14.58 11.41
N GLU A 952 -46.23 14.13 10.84
CA GLU A 952 -47.16 15.00 10.12
C GLU A 952 -47.88 15.99 11.06
N GLY A 953 -48.00 17.24 10.61
CA GLY A 953 -48.66 18.31 11.34
C GLY A 953 -47.93 18.78 12.59
N GLY A 954 -46.65 18.39 12.75
CA GLY A 954 -45.82 18.68 13.91
C GLY A 954 -44.44 19.23 13.58
N GLU A 955 -43.70 19.61 14.62
CA GLU A 955 -42.28 19.94 14.55
C GLU A 955 -41.45 18.65 14.61
N ASN A 956 -40.39 18.59 13.80
CA ASN A 956 -39.46 17.49 13.72
C ASN A 956 -38.08 17.98 14.16
N THR A 957 -37.41 17.23 15.03
CA THR A 957 -36.07 17.56 15.52
C THR A 957 -35.01 16.88 14.67
N VAL A 958 -33.96 17.62 14.32
CA VAL A 958 -32.74 17.10 13.70
C VAL A 958 -31.59 17.33 14.66
N ASP A 959 -30.95 16.24 15.08
CA ASP A 959 -29.73 16.28 15.88
C ASP A 959 -28.56 15.74 15.05
N VAL A 960 -27.41 16.39 15.12
CA VAL A 960 -26.20 16.02 14.38
C VAL A 960 -25.01 16.08 15.30
N VAL A 961 -24.12 15.10 15.21
CA VAL A 961 -22.82 15.12 15.86
C VAL A 961 -21.74 15.06 14.81
N VAL A 962 -20.79 15.98 14.91
CA VAL A 962 -19.56 16.00 14.11
C VAL A 962 -18.36 16.02 15.06
N ALA A 963 -17.32 15.26 14.75
CA ALA A 963 -16.08 15.26 15.53
C ALA A 963 -14.91 15.79 14.70
N THR A 964 -14.03 16.56 15.34
CA THR A 964 -12.84 17.15 14.73
C THR A 964 -11.63 16.22 14.88
N THR A 965 -10.54 16.55 14.19
CA THR A 965 -9.21 16.03 14.53
C THR A 965 -8.65 16.74 15.78
N LEU A 966 -7.50 16.31 16.29
CA LEU A 966 -6.80 16.97 17.40
C LEU A 966 -5.91 18.16 16.97
N SER A 967 -5.75 18.41 15.67
CA SER A 967 -4.86 19.47 15.15
C SER A 967 -5.02 20.83 15.85
N ASN A 968 -6.24 21.38 15.88
CA ASN A 968 -6.49 22.73 16.38
C ASN A 968 -6.08 22.92 17.85
N VAL A 969 -6.36 21.94 18.72
CA VAL A 969 -5.98 22.03 20.15
C VAL A 969 -4.49 21.80 20.37
N LEU A 970 -3.84 20.92 19.61
CA LEU A 970 -2.43 20.62 19.81
C LEU A 970 -1.52 21.84 19.60
N ARG A 971 -1.93 22.77 18.72
CA ARG A 971 -1.26 24.06 18.51
C ARG A 971 -1.06 24.86 19.80
N THR A 972 -1.93 24.71 20.81
CA THR A 972 -1.81 25.47 22.06
C THR A 972 -0.69 24.99 22.97
N ILE A 973 -0.24 23.75 22.80
CA ILE A 973 0.78 23.10 23.62
C ILE A 973 1.92 22.53 22.75
N TRP A 974 2.02 22.94 21.49
CA TRP A 974 2.92 22.30 20.53
C TRP A 974 4.38 22.32 20.98
N MET A 975 4.81 23.36 21.66
CA MET A 975 6.19 23.46 22.19
C MET A 975 6.41 22.66 23.48
N GLU A 976 5.37 22.02 24.02
CA GLU A 976 5.36 21.28 25.28
C GLU A 976 5.14 19.77 25.09
N VAL A 977 4.68 19.34 23.91
CA VAL A 977 4.44 17.91 23.67
C VAL A 977 5.75 17.12 23.60
N LYS A 978 5.69 15.86 24.03
CA LYS A 978 6.85 14.98 24.20
C LYS A 978 6.40 13.53 24.08
N SER A 979 7.17 12.70 23.39
CA SER A 979 6.95 11.24 23.34
C SER A 979 8.26 10.52 23.64
N SER A 980 8.28 9.67 24.66
CA SER A 980 9.49 8.95 25.10
C SER A 980 10.74 9.85 25.27
N GLY A 981 10.56 11.06 25.79
CA GLY A 981 11.65 12.02 25.97
C GLY A 981 12.08 12.79 24.72
N THR A 982 11.53 12.47 23.55
CA THR A 982 11.78 13.18 22.29
C THR A 982 10.95 14.46 22.20
N LEU A 983 11.63 15.57 21.87
CA LEU A 983 11.06 16.93 21.77
C LEU A 983 11.15 17.53 20.35
N TRP A 984 11.70 16.80 19.38
CA TRP A 984 11.58 17.20 17.97
C TRP A 984 10.25 16.66 17.44
N LEU A 985 9.39 17.53 16.91
CA LEU A 985 7.95 17.24 16.77
C LEU A 985 7.45 17.34 15.32
N GLY A 986 8.32 17.54 14.34
CA GLY A 986 7.86 17.94 13.00
C GLY A 986 7.25 19.35 13.00
N PRO A 987 6.51 19.73 11.94
CA PRO A 987 5.87 21.04 11.85
C PRO A 987 4.65 21.16 12.76
N GLU A 988 4.41 22.37 13.29
CA GLU A 988 3.19 22.68 14.03
C GLU A 988 1.94 22.36 13.21
N PRO A 989 0.92 21.70 13.79
CA PRO A 989 -0.33 21.42 13.12
C PRO A 989 -1.00 22.69 12.58
N LYS A 990 -1.63 22.60 11.41
CA LYS A 990 -2.31 23.75 10.80
C LYS A 990 -3.71 23.97 11.38
N GLU A 991 -4.13 25.24 11.44
CA GLU A 991 -5.53 25.57 11.76
C GLU A 991 -6.46 24.97 10.70
N GLN A 992 -7.44 24.18 11.13
CA GLN A 992 -8.41 23.52 10.27
C GLN A 992 -9.84 24.03 10.55
N GLY A 993 -10.56 24.33 9.47
CA GLY A 993 -11.96 24.74 9.50
C GLY A 993 -12.88 23.53 9.55
N TYR A 994 -13.43 23.23 10.72
CA TYR A 994 -14.30 22.07 10.94
C TYR A 994 -15.68 22.45 11.47
N GLY A 995 -16.55 21.44 11.50
CA GLY A 995 -17.92 21.55 11.95
C GLY A 995 -18.89 21.21 10.84
N LEU A 996 -20.16 21.47 11.08
CA LEU A 996 -21.16 21.45 10.02
C LEU A 996 -21.11 22.79 9.28
N VAL A 997 -20.64 22.76 8.04
CA VAL A 997 -20.35 23.96 7.23
C VAL A 997 -21.37 24.14 6.10
N GLY A 998 -21.73 23.05 5.42
CA GLY A 998 -22.72 23.05 4.35
C GLY A 998 -24.14 23.34 4.86
N ASN A 999 -24.99 23.86 3.98
CA ASN A 999 -26.41 24.04 4.30
C ASN A 999 -27.09 22.67 4.39
N VAL A 1000 -27.63 22.35 5.57
CA VAL A 1000 -28.50 21.18 5.72
C VAL A 1000 -29.87 21.49 5.14
N THR A 1001 -30.34 20.64 4.24
CA THR A 1001 -31.58 20.87 3.50
C THR A 1001 -32.53 19.69 3.63
N VAL A 1002 -33.78 19.98 3.95
CA VAL A 1002 -34.88 19.00 3.80
C VAL A 1002 -35.37 19.09 2.37
N VAL A 1003 -35.23 18.01 1.61
CA VAL A 1003 -35.59 17.91 0.19
C VAL A 1003 -36.82 16.99 0.04
N PRO A 1004 -38.03 17.56 -0.10
CA PRO A 1004 -39.25 16.79 -0.20
C PRO A 1004 -39.31 15.92 -1.46
N TYR A 1005 -39.92 14.73 -1.35
CA TYR A 1005 -40.19 13.85 -2.48
C TYR A 1005 -41.65 13.38 -2.49
N CYS A 1006 -42.12 12.94 -3.66
CA CYS A 1006 -43.41 12.29 -3.86
C CYS A 1006 -43.22 10.78 -4.05
N ARG A 1007 -44.10 9.97 -3.44
CA ARG A 1007 -44.19 8.53 -3.73
C ARG A 1007 -45.14 8.31 -4.89
N THR A 1008 -44.65 7.75 -5.99
CA THR A 1008 -45.45 7.47 -7.19
C THR A 1008 -45.40 5.99 -7.53
N VAL A 1009 -46.56 5.36 -7.62
CA VAL A 1009 -46.67 3.97 -8.10
C VAL A 1009 -46.69 3.98 -9.62
N VAL A 1010 -45.72 3.31 -10.22
CA VAL A 1010 -45.66 3.08 -11.67
C VAL A 1010 -45.71 1.59 -11.98
N ASN A 1011 -46.25 1.23 -13.14
CA ASN A 1011 -46.19 -0.13 -13.64
C ASN A 1011 -45.00 -0.24 -14.58
N LEU A 1012 -43.98 -1.01 -14.16
CA LEU A 1012 -42.75 -1.27 -14.90
C LEU A 1012 -42.71 -2.69 -15.48
#